data_AF-A0AAN9XPN4-F1
#
_entry.id   AF-A0AAN9XPN4-F1
#
_cell.length_a   1.000
_cell.length_b   1.000
_cell.length_c   1.000
_cell.angle_alpha   90.00
_cell.angle_beta   90.00
_cell.angle_gamma   90.00
#
_symmetry.space_group_name_H-M   'P 1'
#
loop_
_entity.id
_entity.type
_entity.pdbx_description
1 polymer ?
#
loop_
_entity_poly.entity_id
_entity_poly.type
_entity_poly.pdbx_seq_one_letter_code
_entity_poly.pdbx_strand_id
1 'polypeptide(L)'
;MKMFLYPFFVLLLLFLLLNLPHTTHSNDIDIAIYWGQDDGEGSLAETCATGLYSFVNIAFLDHFGHGQTPQLILKRHCDPYGGNCSILGRDIIKCQKQGIKVMLSIGGTSLSYSLASSEDAKNVSDYLWHNFLGGSISTTTSNSSLRPLGDAVLDGIDFGLGGSLETQHWEDLAHYLKTHRRNVYLSAAPRCVFPDSALGKALETGLFDYVWIQFYSNPLCQYSEGNVYNLFNAWKQWTTSLKAGKIFLGLIASLEAPVGGYIPPDLLITQILSTVKLSSNYGGIMLWSRYYDRESGYSKRVLENSLCLQQRETECARHKKDFVERFGYMATDGFVVSESKGTGKQCCEVMCRNNCSCDAYAPLNFVNDTGCQLWSKGTKFIKDSGGNFKRVYFVKHKVNKLWKWFIIGVGVVIVPLVSCYIFYALRRKCKEDVVRKMKRKELLVEVGGNVVGSFGKPKGRTKTINEIQVFNLEDIIVATNNFSPDNKLGEGGFGPVYKGTLIHGQEIAIKRLSRSSGQGLVEFKNEAKIMAKLQHTNLVRLFGFCIDNDERILVYEYMHNKSLDLYLFDASRKNELDWKKRLKIIEGTAQGLVYLHRYSRLKVIHRDLKASNILLDEEMNPRISDFGLARIFGLKGSEENTNRVVGTYGYMSPEYAINGVVSVKTDVYSFGVLLLEIISGMKNNSCIHSNQPFNLIAHAWQLWNQGRALELMDPSLNESYRSEEVERCIQIGLLCVQDHAVERPTIEDVVSFLSNDTIQLGQPKQPVHAVAGDSAYHNSSTQESYSLNCLSISTAYGR
;
A
#
# COMPACT_ATOMS: atom_id res chain seq x y z
N MET A 1 51.98 -1.05 -19.30
CA MET A 1 50.98 -1.99 -18.76
C MET A 1 49.63 -1.79 -19.47
N LYS A 2 49.57 -2.08 -20.77
CA LYS A 2 48.36 -1.99 -21.62
C LYS A 2 48.27 -3.29 -22.41
N MET A 3 47.87 -4.38 -21.76
CA MET A 3 47.61 -5.65 -22.47
C MET A 3 46.77 -6.66 -21.67
N PHE A 4 45.95 -6.23 -20.71
CA PHE A 4 45.13 -7.15 -19.89
C PHE A 4 43.64 -6.79 -19.79
N LEU A 5 43.16 -5.72 -20.45
CA LEU A 5 41.76 -5.29 -20.34
C LEU A 5 40.84 -5.79 -21.47
N TYR A 6 41.40 -6.40 -22.53
CA TYR A 6 40.61 -6.85 -23.67
C TYR A 6 39.90 -8.22 -23.48
N PRO A 7 40.44 -9.22 -22.76
CA PRO A 7 39.76 -10.50 -22.61
C PRO A 7 38.56 -10.44 -21.65
N PHE A 8 38.62 -9.55 -20.65
CA PHE A 8 37.56 -9.43 -19.63
C PHE A 8 36.30 -8.77 -20.19
N PHE A 9 36.46 -7.84 -21.14
CA PHE A 9 35.33 -7.16 -21.78
C PHE A 9 34.56 -8.11 -22.73
N VAL A 10 35.28 -9.01 -23.40
CA VAL A 10 34.68 -10.01 -24.30
C VAL A 10 33.96 -11.12 -23.51
N LEU A 11 34.49 -11.54 -22.36
CA LEU A 11 33.80 -12.51 -21.50
C LEU A 11 32.53 -11.92 -20.87
N LEU A 12 32.55 -10.64 -20.48
CA LEU A 12 31.36 -9.95 -19.94
C LEU A 12 30.27 -9.79 -21.00
N LEU A 13 30.64 -9.51 -22.25
CA LEU A 13 29.73 -9.45 -23.40
C LEU A 13 29.14 -10.82 -23.76
N LEU A 14 29.93 -11.90 -23.67
CA LEU A 14 29.43 -13.27 -23.89
C LEU A 14 28.51 -13.76 -22.76
N PHE A 15 28.76 -13.34 -21.51
CA PHE A 15 27.89 -13.66 -20.38
C PHE A 15 26.55 -12.89 -20.42
N LEU A 16 26.57 -11.68 -20.99
CA LEU A 16 25.36 -10.88 -21.28
C LEU A 16 24.57 -11.41 -22.50
N LEU A 17 25.24 -12.10 -23.44
CA LEU A 17 24.57 -12.72 -24.60
C LEU A 17 23.98 -14.11 -24.30
N LEU A 18 24.47 -14.82 -23.27
CA LEU A 18 23.96 -16.13 -22.85
C LEU A 18 22.83 -16.06 -21.80
N ASN A 19 22.49 -14.86 -21.31
CA ASN A 19 21.31 -14.61 -20.47
C ASN A 19 20.35 -13.61 -21.11
N LEU A 20 20.21 -13.67 -22.44
CA LEU A 20 19.01 -13.13 -23.08
C LEU A 20 17.88 -14.09 -22.76
N PRO A 21 16.84 -13.69 -22.00
CA PRO A 21 15.61 -14.47 -22.00
C PRO A 21 15.18 -14.60 -23.46
N HIS A 22 14.79 -15.80 -23.89
CA HIS A 22 14.07 -15.96 -25.15
C HIS A 22 12.98 -14.91 -25.18
N THR A 23 13.16 -13.88 -26.00
CA THR A 23 12.14 -12.86 -26.23
C THR A 23 11.06 -13.53 -27.04
N THR A 24 10.11 -14.15 -26.36
CA THR A 24 8.77 -14.31 -26.89
C THR A 24 8.24 -12.90 -27.13
N HIS A 25 7.72 -12.66 -28.33
CA HIS A 25 7.10 -11.38 -28.72
C HIS A 25 6.06 -10.98 -27.66
N SER A 26 6.41 -10.10 -26.74
CA SER A 26 5.48 -9.53 -25.76
C SER A 26 4.83 -8.30 -26.42
N ASN A 27 3.56 -8.45 -26.75
CA ASN A 27 2.70 -7.33 -27.11
C ASN A 27 2.54 -6.41 -25.88
N ASP A 28 2.67 -5.09 -26.07
CA ASP A 28 2.61 -4.06 -24.99
C ASP A 28 1.18 -3.81 -24.44
N ILE A 29 0.22 -4.68 -24.79
CA ILE A 29 -1.18 -4.61 -24.35
C ILE A 29 -1.63 -6.04 -24.08
N ASP A 30 -1.88 -6.36 -22.81
CA ASP A 30 -2.55 -7.60 -22.43
C ASP A 30 -4.04 -7.51 -22.79
N ILE A 31 -4.56 -8.58 -23.41
CA ILE A 31 -5.98 -8.69 -23.78
C ILE A 31 -6.61 -9.87 -23.04
N ALA A 32 -7.68 -9.59 -22.30
CA ALA A 32 -8.58 -10.59 -21.75
C ALA A 32 -9.80 -10.77 -22.66
N ILE A 33 -10.32 -11.99 -22.78
CA ILE A 33 -11.48 -12.31 -23.65
C ILE A 33 -12.46 -13.24 -22.93
N TYR A 34 -13.76 -12.97 -23.03
CA TYR A 34 -14.78 -13.95 -22.68
C TYR A 34 -15.01 -14.95 -23.81
N TRP A 35 -15.07 -16.23 -23.45
CA TRP A 35 -15.26 -17.35 -24.36
C TRP A 35 -16.30 -18.33 -23.82
N GLY A 36 -17.13 -18.90 -24.70
CA GLY A 36 -18.09 -19.96 -24.37
C GLY A 36 -19.52 -19.46 -24.14
N GLN A 37 -19.84 -18.24 -24.58
CA GLN A 37 -21.17 -17.63 -24.44
C GLN A 37 -21.93 -17.53 -25.77
N ASP A 38 -21.23 -17.66 -26.90
CA ASP A 38 -21.75 -17.44 -28.25
C ASP A 38 -21.53 -18.69 -29.12
N ASP A 39 -22.47 -18.98 -30.03
CA ASP A 39 -22.21 -20.02 -31.04
C ASP A 39 -21.23 -19.49 -32.10
N GLY A 40 -20.39 -20.35 -32.68
CA GLY A 40 -19.51 -19.98 -33.79
C GLY A 40 -18.23 -19.20 -33.41
N GLU A 41 -17.92 -19.05 -32.13
CA GLU A 41 -16.66 -18.41 -31.68
C GLU A 41 -15.39 -19.26 -31.90
N GLY A 42 -15.54 -20.54 -32.25
CA GLY A 42 -14.44 -21.50 -32.45
C GLY A 42 -14.07 -22.27 -31.19
N SER A 43 -13.14 -23.21 -31.31
CA SER A 43 -12.67 -23.98 -30.14
C SER A 43 -11.79 -23.11 -29.23
N LEU A 44 -11.65 -23.52 -27.97
CA LEU A 44 -10.74 -22.86 -27.03
C LEU A 44 -9.28 -22.98 -27.51
N ALA A 45 -8.89 -24.13 -28.06
CA ALA A 45 -7.56 -24.31 -28.66
C ALA A 45 -7.29 -23.33 -29.82
N GLU A 46 -8.26 -23.12 -30.72
CA GLU A 46 -8.14 -22.12 -31.80
C GLU A 46 -7.98 -20.72 -31.23
N THR A 47 -8.76 -20.37 -30.21
CA THR A 47 -8.71 -19.06 -29.55
C THR A 47 -7.33 -18.79 -28.96
N CYS A 48 -6.76 -19.74 -28.23
CA CYS A 48 -5.44 -19.61 -27.61
C CYS A 48 -4.31 -19.59 -28.65
N ALA A 49 -4.41 -20.41 -29.70
CA ALA A 49 -3.42 -20.49 -30.77
C ALA A 49 -3.27 -19.17 -31.58
N THR A 50 -4.20 -18.23 -31.45
CA THR A 50 -4.07 -16.90 -32.08
C THR A 50 -2.89 -16.09 -31.53
N GLY A 51 -2.47 -16.34 -30.27
CA GLY A 51 -1.47 -15.55 -29.58
C GLY A 51 -1.90 -14.12 -29.25
N LEU A 52 -3.20 -13.81 -29.34
CA LEU A 52 -3.73 -12.45 -29.11
C LEU A 52 -4.10 -12.18 -27.65
N TYR A 53 -4.38 -13.21 -26.85
CA TYR A 53 -4.98 -13.07 -25.52
C TYR A 53 -4.05 -13.56 -24.42
N SER A 54 -3.98 -12.82 -23.33
CA SER A 54 -3.25 -13.16 -22.10
C SER A 54 -4.16 -13.84 -21.07
N PHE A 55 -5.47 -13.64 -21.19
CA PHE A 55 -6.48 -14.19 -20.29
C PHE A 55 -7.71 -14.65 -21.08
N VAL A 56 -8.29 -15.78 -20.67
CA VAL A 56 -9.57 -16.28 -21.20
C VAL A 56 -10.50 -16.59 -20.03
N ASN A 57 -11.61 -15.85 -19.96
CA ASN A 57 -12.70 -16.12 -19.03
C ASN A 57 -13.70 -17.05 -19.72
N ILE A 58 -13.73 -18.31 -19.30
CA ILE A 58 -14.61 -19.33 -19.88
C ILE A 58 -15.94 -19.40 -19.13
N ALA A 59 -16.99 -19.66 -19.90
CA ALA A 59 -18.33 -20.04 -19.42
C ALA A 59 -19.01 -19.01 -18.52
N PHE A 60 -20.29 -19.24 -18.19
CA PHE A 60 -20.91 -18.63 -17.03
C PHE A 60 -21.47 -19.71 -16.14
N LEU A 61 -21.09 -19.69 -14.87
CA LEU A 61 -21.78 -20.42 -13.84
C LEU A 61 -22.92 -19.53 -13.33
N ASP A 62 -24.14 -19.76 -13.80
CA ASP A 62 -25.25 -18.81 -13.69
C ASP A 62 -26.40 -19.28 -12.78
N HIS A 63 -26.25 -20.44 -12.15
CA HIS A 63 -27.13 -20.95 -11.08
C HIS A 63 -26.27 -21.40 -9.92
N PHE A 64 -26.37 -20.78 -8.74
CA PHE A 64 -25.66 -21.20 -7.53
C PHE A 64 -26.16 -20.46 -6.28
N GLY A 65 -25.80 -20.98 -5.10
CA GLY A 65 -26.22 -20.45 -3.81
C GLY A 65 -27.61 -20.95 -3.39
N HIS A 66 -28.06 -20.58 -2.19
CA HIS A 66 -29.26 -21.14 -1.55
C HIS A 66 -29.26 -22.69 -1.50
N GLY A 67 -28.09 -23.31 -1.38
CA GLY A 67 -27.94 -24.78 -1.40
C GLY A 67 -28.17 -25.44 -2.77
N GLN A 68 -28.32 -24.67 -3.85
CA GLN A 68 -28.43 -25.21 -5.20
C GLN A 68 -27.08 -25.73 -5.68
N THR A 69 -27.10 -26.80 -6.50
CA THR A 69 -25.89 -27.29 -7.15
C THR A 69 -25.47 -26.33 -8.25
N PRO A 70 -24.25 -25.78 -8.21
CA PRO A 70 -23.81 -24.81 -9.20
C PRO A 70 -23.89 -25.34 -10.64
N GLN A 71 -24.47 -24.56 -11.58
CA GLN A 71 -24.63 -24.98 -12.98
C GLN A 71 -23.74 -24.24 -13.98
N LEU A 72 -23.02 -25.00 -14.82
CA LEU A 72 -22.10 -24.49 -15.84
C LEU A 72 -22.78 -24.41 -17.22
N ILE A 73 -22.80 -23.23 -17.82
CA ILE A 73 -23.31 -23.02 -19.19
C ILE A 73 -22.18 -22.66 -20.14
N LEU A 74 -22.11 -23.39 -21.25
CA LEU A 74 -21.07 -23.29 -22.29
C LEU A 74 -21.66 -23.19 -23.70
N LYS A 75 -22.86 -22.61 -23.86
CA LYS A 75 -23.55 -22.37 -25.15
C LYS A 75 -23.29 -23.47 -26.22
N ARG A 76 -23.50 -24.74 -25.84
CA ARG A 76 -23.34 -25.95 -26.69
C ARG A 76 -21.90 -26.34 -27.10
N HIS A 77 -20.86 -25.68 -26.59
CA HIS A 77 -19.46 -26.07 -26.81
C HIS A 77 -19.15 -27.45 -26.22
N CYS A 78 -19.77 -27.79 -25.10
CA CYS A 78 -19.84 -29.16 -24.60
C CYS A 78 -21.00 -29.30 -23.59
N ASP A 79 -21.30 -30.55 -23.22
CA ASP A 79 -22.25 -30.86 -22.15
C ASP A 79 -21.48 -31.25 -20.87
N PRO A 80 -21.45 -30.39 -19.85
CA PRO A 80 -20.73 -30.66 -18.60
C PRO A 80 -21.39 -31.75 -17.74
N TYR A 81 -22.65 -32.08 -17.98
CA TYR A 81 -23.40 -33.11 -17.24
C TYR A 81 -23.46 -34.44 -17.98
N GLY A 82 -23.33 -34.41 -19.31
CA GLY A 82 -23.28 -35.60 -20.18
C GLY A 82 -21.88 -36.20 -20.37
N GLY A 83 -20.84 -35.67 -19.70
CA GLY A 83 -19.47 -36.20 -19.76
C GLY A 83 -18.68 -35.83 -21.03
N ASN A 84 -19.17 -34.86 -21.81
CA ASN A 84 -18.63 -34.52 -23.14
C ASN A 84 -17.64 -33.34 -23.16
N CYS A 85 -17.21 -32.83 -21.99
CA CYS A 85 -16.29 -31.69 -21.89
C CYS A 85 -14.79 -32.06 -21.82
N SER A 86 -14.41 -33.30 -22.09
CA SER A 86 -13.00 -33.76 -22.01
C SER A 86 -12.08 -33.09 -23.05
N ILE A 87 -12.63 -32.69 -24.21
CA ILE A 87 -11.90 -31.91 -25.22
C ILE A 87 -11.58 -30.51 -24.67
N LEU A 88 -12.59 -29.84 -24.12
CA LEU A 88 -12.43 -28.52 -23.51
C LEU A 88 -11.41 -28.57 -22.36
N GLY A 89 -11.45 -29.61 -21.52
CA GLY A 89 -10.45 -29.84 -20.47
C GLY A 89 -9.01 -29.92 -21.01
N ARG A 90 -8.79 -30.63 -22.12
CA ARG A 90 -7.46 -30.68 -22.77
C ARG A 90 -7.05 -29.34 -23.37
N ASP A 91 -8.00 -28.59 -23.92
CA ASP A 91 -7.72 -27.28 -24.51
C ASP A 91 -7.34 -26.25 -23.45
N ILE A 92 -7.99 -26.27 -22.27
CA ILE A 92 -7.60 -25.46 -21.11
C ILE A 92 -6.12 -25.68 -20.77
N ILE A 93 -5.69 -26.95 -20.63
CA ILE A 93 -4.30 -27.30 -20.31
C ILE A 93 -3.34 -26.81 -21.39
N LYS A 94 -3.73 -26.87 -22.67
CA LYS A 94 -2.92 -26.35 -23.78
C LYS A 94 -2.79 -24.83 -23.73
N CYS A 95 -3.87 -24.11 -23.46
CA CYS A 95 -3.86 -22.65 -23.30
C CYS A 95 -2.92 -22.23 -22.16
N GLN A 96 -3.03 -22.89 -21.01
CA GLN A 96 -2.19 -22.61 -19.84
C GLN A 96 -0.70 -22.85 -20.13
N LYS A 97 -0.36 -23.88 -20.91
CA LYS A 97 1.02 -24.12 -21.37
C LYS A 97 1.57 -23.03 -22.29
N GLN A 98 0.69 -22.24 -22.93
CA GLN A 98 1.08 -21.06 -23.72
C GLN A 98 1.19 -19.79 -22.86
N GLY A 99 1.01 -19.90 -21.53
CA GLY A 99 1.07 -18.77 -20.61
C GLY A 99 -0.24 -17.98 -20.48
N ILE A 100 -1.32 -18.47 -21.10
CA ILE A 100 -2.64 -17.86 -21.05
C ILE A 100 -3.35 -18.31 -19.77
N LYS A 101 -3.82 -17.35 -18.96
CA LYS A 101 -4.59 -17.68 -17.75
C LYS A 101 -6.02 -18.00 -18.14
N VAL A 102 -6.53 -19.15 -17.70
CA VAL A 102 -7.90 -19.59 -17.99
C VAL A 102 -8.71 -19.59 -16.69
N MET A 103 -9.73 -18.74 -16.63
CA MET A 103 -10.55 -18.50 -15.44
C MET A 103 -11.99 -18.88 -15.70
N LEU A 104 -12.71 -19.34 -14.66
CA LEU A 104 -14.15 -19.57 -14.74
C LEU A 104 -14.90 -18.30 -14.38
N SER A 105 -15.80 -17.84 -15.25
CA SER A 105 -16.72 -16.77 -14.87
C SER A 105 -17.97 -17.31 -14.16
N ILE A 106 -18.32 -16.66 -13.05
CA ILE A 106 -19.55 -16.91 -12.29
C ILE A 106 -20.50 -15.72 -12.48
N GLY A 107 -21.80 -15.99 -12.50
CA GLY A 107 -22.84 -15.01 -12.71
C GLY A 107 -23.36 -14.99 -14.14
N GLY A 108 -23.39 -13.82 -14.77
CA GLY A 108 -24.03 -13.57 -16.06
C GLY A 108 -25.36 -12.82 -15.91
N THR A 109 -26.17 -12.81 -16.97
CA THR A 109 -27.46 -12.10 -17.02
C THR A 109 -28.62 -12.87 -16.37
N SER A 110 -28.35 -14.07 -15.84
CA SER A 110 -29.31 -14.85 -15.06
C SER A 110 -29.60 -14.18 -13.71
N LEU A 111 -30.81 -14.37 -13.19
CA LEU A 111 -31.16 -14.00 -11.81
C LEU A 111 -31.14 -15.21 -10.86
N SER A 112 -30.65 -16.36 -11.33
CA SER A 112 -30.69 -17.63 -10.59
C SER A 112 -29.50 -17.85 -9.65
N TYR A 113 -28.79 -16.79 -9.30
CA TYR A 113 -27.67 -16.86 -8.35
C TYR A 113 -27.77 -15.78 -7.28
N SER A 114 -27.51 -16.19 -6.04
CA SER A 114 -27.37 -15.29 -4.91
C SER A 114 -26.76 -15.99 -3.72
N LEU A 115 -26.05 -15.24 -2.86
CA LEU A 115 -25.47 -15.77 -1.63
C LEU A 115 -26.28 -15.29 -0.43
N ALA A 116 -26.97 -16.21 0.22
CA ALA A 116 -27.90 -15.90 1.33
C ALA A 116 -27.18 -15.61 2.66
N SER A 117 -25.97 -16.13 2.82
CA SER A 117 -25.17 -16.01 4.05
C SER A 117 -23.69 -16.24 3.76
N SER A 118 -22.83 -15.94 4.74
CA SER A 118 -21.41 -16.30 4.70
C SER A 118 -21.19 -17.82 4.56
N GLU A 119 -22.06 -18.65 5.17
CA GLU A 119 -21.98 -20.10 5.04
C GLU A 119 -22.36 -20.57 3.62
N ASP A 120 -23.36 -19.94 3.00
CA ASP A 120 -23.71 -20.20 1.60
C ASP A 120 -22.55 -19.83 0.66
N ALA A 121 -21.89 -18.69 0.92
CA ALA A 121 -20.67 -18.29 0.23
C ALA A 121 -19.54 -19.32 0.40
N LYS A 122 -19.36 -19.85 1.61
CA LYS A 122 -18.38 -20.91 1.89
C LYS A 122 -18.71 -22.18 1.11
N ASN A 123 -19.96 -22.62 1.10
CA ASN A 123 -20.40 -23.82 0.38
C ASN A 123 -20.16 -23.70 -1.13
N VAL A 124 -20.47 -22.53 -1.72
CA VAL A 124 -20.16 -22.25 -3.12
C VAL A 124 -18.64 -22.23 -3.35
N SER A 125 -17.86 -21.63 -2.45
CA SER A 125 -16.40 -21.63 -2.52
C SER A 125 -15.83 -23.06 -2.51
N ASP A 126 -16.32 -23.91 -1.62
CA ASP A 126 -15.89 -25.30 -1.49
C ASP A 126 -16.28 -26.09 -2.74
N TYR A 127 -17.48 -25.87 -3.30
CA TYR A 127 -17.87 -26.48 -4.57
C TYR A 127 -16.91 -26.10 -5.70
N LEU A 128 -16.61 -24.79 -5.85
CA LEU A 128 -15.70 -24.29 -6.88
C LEU A 128 -14.30 -24.89 -6.72
N TRP A 129 -13.82 -25.00 -5.47
CA TRP A 129 -12.53 -25.58 -5.16
C TRP A 129 -12.41 -27.03 -5.64
N HIS A 130 -13.36 -27.88 -5.26
CA HIS A 130 -13.32 -29.31 -5.56
C HIS A 130 -13.59 -29.62 -7.03
N ASN A 131 -14.41 -28.80 -7.71
CA ASN A 131 -14.81 -29.08 -9.10
C ASN A 131 -13.90 -28.41 -10.14
N PHE A 132 -13.30 -27.26 -9.84
CA PHE A 132 -12.59 -26.44 -10.84
C PHE A 132 -11.15 -26.04 -10.47
N LEU A 133 -10.82 -25.94 -9.18
CA LEU A 133 -9.55 -25.33 -8.73
C LEU A 133 -8.53 -26.31 -8.12
N GLY A 134 -8.84 -27.61 -8.12
CA GLY A 134 -7.87 -28.67 -7.83
C GLY A 134 -8.03 -29.34 -6.46
N GLY A 135 -9.18 -29.17 -5.79
CA GLY A 135 -9.54 -29.99 -4.62
C GLY A 135 -9.78 -31.46 -4.99
N SER A 136 -9.65 -32.36 -4.01
CA SER A 136 -9.88 -33.80 -4.18
C SER A 136 -11.32 -34.17 -3.81
N ILE A 137 -12.02 -34.89 -4.70
CA ILE A 137 -13.34 -35.45 -4.40
C ILE A 137 -13.12 -36.74 -3.59
N SER A 138 -13.70 -36.85 -2.38
CA SER A 138 -13.62 -38.07 -1.56
C SER A 138 -14.41 -39.20 -2.23
N THR A 139 -13.71 -40.21 -2.76
CA THR A 139 -14.28 -41.37 -3.46
C THR A 139 -14.82 -42.44 -2.48
N THR A 140 -15.79 -42.08 -1.64
CA THR A 140 -16.42 -43.03 -0.69
C THR A 140 -17.86 -43.41 -1.04
N THR A 141 -18.42 -42.89 -2.14
CA THR A 141 -19.72 -43.33 -2.67
C THR A 141 -19.60 -43.71 -4.14
N SER A 142 -20.22 -44.83 -4.51
CA SER A 142 -20.10 -45.55 -5.78
C SER A 142 -20.76 -44.87 -7.00
N ASN A 143 -20.73 -43.54 -7.06
CA ASN A 143 -20.99 -42.74 -8.25
C ASN A 143 -19.88 -41.68 -8.33
N SER A 144 -18.82 -41.96 -9.09
CA SER A 144 -17.78 -40.97 -9.34
C SER A 144 -18.38 -39.78 -10.09
N SER A 145 -18.73 -38.68 -9.40
CA SER A 145 -19.09 -37.46 -10.09
C SER A 145 -17.83 -36.92 -10.76
N LEU A 146 -17.67 -37.19 -12.06
CA LEU A 146 -16.59 -36.61 -12.84
C LEU A 146 -16.67 -35.07 -12.72
N ARG A 147 -15.52 -34.44 -12.58
CA ARG A 147 -15.43 -32.97 -12.63
C ARG A 147 -16.01 -32.47 -13.96
N PRO A 148 -16.75 -31.35 -13.97
CA PRO A 148 -17.44 -30.86 -15.18
C PRO A 148 -16.52 -30.62 -16.39
N LEU A 149 -15.25 -30.28 -16.15
CA LEU A 149 -14.23 -30.02 -17.18
C LEU A 149 -13.16 -31.13 -17.25
N GLY A 150 -13.47 -32.32 -16.72
CA GLY A 150 -12.50 -33.42 -16.56
C GLY A 150 -11.36 -33.02 -15.61
N ASP A 151 -10.14 -33.44 -15.92
CA ASP A 151 -8.96 -33.22 -15.08
C ASP A 151 -8.40 -31.78 -15.13
N ALA A 152 -9.02 -30.90 -15.92
CA ALA A 152 -8.56 -29.53 -16.05
C ALA A 152 -8.70 -28.76 -14.72
N VAL A 153 -7.66 -27.99 -14.40
CA VAL A 153 -7.64 -27.12 -13.22
C VAL A 153 -7.46 -25.68 -13.66
N LEU A 154 -8.43 -24.84 -13.35
CA LEU A 154 -8.45 -23.44 -13.74
C LEU A 154 -7.53 -22.60 -12.87
N ASP A 155 -7.14 -21.43 -13.39
CA ASP A 155 -6.23 -20.50 -12.71
C ASP A 155 -6.95 -19.59 -11.73
N GLY A 156 -8.26 -19.39 -11.92
CA GLY A 156 -8.99 -18.36 -11.20
C GLY A 156 -10.50 -18.38 -11.38
N ILE A 157 -11.16 -17.54 -10.59
CA ILE A 157 -12.60 -17.27 -10.65
C ILE A 157 -12.82 -15.79 -11.01
N ASP A 158 -13.68 -15.56 -11.99
CA ASP A 158 -14.12 -14.24 -12.43
C ASP A 158 -15.55 -13.96 -11.95
N PHE A 159 -15.74 -12.84 -11.25
CA PHE A 159 -17.03 -12.41 -10.73
C PHE A 159 -17.73 -11.54 -11.81
N GLY A 160 -18.36 -12.21 -12.77
CA GLY A 160 -19.13 -11.64 -13.87
C GLY A 160 -20.59 -11.34 -13.50
N LEU A 161 -20.82 -10.67 -12.36
CA LEU A 161 -22.16 -10.52 -11.78
C LEU A 161 -22.96 -9.41 -12.48
N GLY A 162 -23.86 -9.80 -13.38
CA GLY A 162 -24.70 -8.89 -14.16
C GLY A 162 -25.94 -8.42 -13.41
N GLY A 163 -25.86 -7.27 -12.73
CA GLY A 163 -27.05 -6.51 -12.30
C GLY A 163 -27.73 -6.96 -11.01
N SER A 164 -27.08 -7.76 -10.16
CA SER A 164 -27.61 -8.09 -8.84
C SER A 164 -27.78 -6.82 -7.97
N LEU A 165 -28.98 -6.63 -7.41
CA LEU A 165 -29.45 -5.36 -6.83
C LEU A 165 -29.38 -5.28 -5.30
N GLU A 166 -28.84 -6.29 -4.61
CA GLU A 166 -28.72 -6.26 -3.14
C GLU A 166 -27.39 -6.87 -2.66
N THR A 167 -26.96 -6.46 -1.46
CA THR A 167 -25.69 -6.85 -0.83
C THR A 167 -25.69 -8.33 -0.50
N GLN A 168 -25.14 -9.12 -1.42
CA GLN A 168 -24.90 -10.54 -1.27
C GLN A 168 -23.46 -10.73 -0.78
N HIS A 169 -23.21 -11.86 -0.09
CA HIS A 169 -21.96 -12.20 0.62
C HIS A 169 -20.75 -12.45 -0.31
N TRP A 170 -20.52 -11.55 -1.27
CA TRP A 170 -19.46 -11.64 -2.28
C TRP A 170 -18.07 -11.45 -1.68
N GLU A 171 -17.95 -10.57 -0.70
CA GLU A 171 -16.74 -10.40 0.10
C GLU A 171 -16.35 -11.70 0.82
N ASP A 172 -17.33 -12.43 1.36
CA ASP A 172 -17.10 -13.71 2.04
C ASP A 172 -16.66 -14.77 1.03
N LEU A 173 -17.32 -14.86 -0.14
CA LEU A 173 -16.92 -15.78 -1.21
C LEU A 173 -15.47 -15.52 -1.65
N ALA A 174 -15.09 -14.24 -1.81
CA ALA A 174 -13.72 -13.87 -2.17
C ALA A 174 -12.71 -14.26 -1.09
N HIS A 175 -13.06 -14.09 0.20
CA HIS A 175 -12.20 -14.53 1.31
C HIS A 175 -12.03 -16.03 1.30
N TYR A 176 -13.11 -16.81 1.26
CA TYR A 176 -13.03 -18.27 1.28
C TYR A 176 -12.22 -18.80 0.10
N LEU A 177 -12.42 -18.29 -1.13
CA LEU A 177 -11.63 -18.70 -2.30
C LEU A 177 -10.12 -18.45 -2.14
N LYS A 178 -9.73 -17.43 -1.37
CA LYS A 178 -8.32 -17.13 -1.06
C LYS A 178 -7.75 -17.96 0.10
N THR A 179 -8.58 -18.66 0.87
CA THR A 179 -8.13 -19.52 2.00
C THR A 179 -7.73 -20.94 1.58
N HIS A 180 -8.07 -21.39 0.37
CA HIS A 180 -7.68 -22.71 -0.11
C HIS A 180 -6.16 -22.83 -0.35
N ARG A 181 -5.64 -24.06 -0.33
CA ARG A 181 -4.19 -24.35 -0.31
C ARG A 181 -3.41 -23.83 -1.52
N ARG A 182 -4.07 -23.71 -2.68
CA ARG A 182 -3.45 -23.17 -3.91
C ARG A 182 -3.84 -21.71 -4.04
N ASN A 183 -2.88 -20.88 -4.45
CA ASN A 183 -3.20 -19.50 -4.81
C ASN A 183 -4.07 -19.47 -6.09
N VAL A 184 -5.25 -18.86 -5.98
CA VAL A 184 -6.25 -18.74 -7.05
C VAL A 184 -6.36 -17.27 -7.43
N TYR A 185 -6.33 -16.96 -8.72
CA TYR A 185 -6.57 -15.60 -9.18
C TYR A 185 -8.04 -15.24 -9.04
N LEU A 186 -8.33 -14.05 -8.53
CA LEU A 186 -9.68 -13.50 -8.49
C LEU A 186 -9.77 -12.32 -9.45
N SER A 187 -10.81 -12.33 -10.27
CA SER A 187 -11.19 -11.16 -11.05
C SER A 187 -12.64 -10.78 -10.87
N ALA A 188 -12.98 -9.55 -11.24
CA ALA A 188 -14.32 -9.02 -11.15
C ALA A 188 -14.62 -8.14 -12.34
N ALA A 189 -15.87 -8.17 -12.82
CA ALA A 189 -16.34 -7.33 -13.91
C ALA A 189 -17.39 -6.32 -13.41
N PRO A 190 -17.02 -5.26 -12.64
CA PRO A 190 -17.98 -4.25 -12.23
C PRO A 190 -18.40 -3.35 -13.39
N ARG A 191 -19.55 -2.68 -13.27
CA ARG A 191 -19.94 -1.63 -14.21
C ARG A 191 -19.03 -0.41 -14.09
N CYS A 192 -18.96 0.42 -15.13
CA CYS A 192 -18.10 1.61 -15.08
C CYS A 192 -18.57 2.70 -14.07
N VAL A 193 -19.79 2.61 -13.53
CA VAL A 193 -20.27 3.51 -12.46
C VAL A 193 -19.53 3.16 -11.15
N PHE A 194 -19.03 4.17 -10.45
CA PHE A 194 -18.29 3.99 -9.20
C PHE A 194 -19.03 4.60 -8.00
N PRO A 195 -19.09 3.90 -6.84
CA PRO A 195 -18.79 2.48 -6.68
C PRO A 195 -19.83 1.61 -7.42
N ASP A 196 -19.43 0.43 -7.86
CA ASP A 196 -20.39 -0.55 -8.41
C ASP A 196 -21.24 -1.12 -7.27
N SER A 197 -22.56 -1.16 -7.46
CA SER A 197 -23.50 -1.57 -6.42
C SER A 197 -23.42 -3.04 -6.04
N ALA A 198 -23.00 -3.91 -6.97
CA ALA A 198 -22.94 -5.36 -6.75
C ALA A 198 -21.57 -5.77 -6.20
N LEU A 199 -20.50 -5.25 -6.79
CA LEU A 199 -19.12 -5.67 -6.51
C LEU A 199 -18.32 -4.71 -5.65
N GLY A 200 -18.84 -3.51 -5.34
CA GLY A 200 -18.11 -2.48 -4.59
C GLY A 200 -17.54 -2.98 -3.26
N LYS A 201 -18.36 -3.64 -2.44
CA LYS A 201 -17.93 -4.22 -1.14
C LYS A 201 -16.87 -5.31 -1.30
N ALA A 202 -17.06 -6.21 -2.27
CA ALA A 202 -16.10 -7.27 -2.54
C ALA A 202 -14.75 -6.68 -3.00
N LEU A 203 -14.77 -5.66 -3.85
CA LEU A 203 -13.56 -4.98 -4.33
C LEU A 203 -12.82 -4.20 -3.23
N GLU A 204 -13.53 -3.71 -2.21
CA GLU A 204 -12.92 -3.04 -1.04
C GLU A 204 -12.06 -3.97 -0.19
N THR A 205 -12.20 -5.30 -0.32
CA THR A 205 -11.35 -6.27 0.38
C THR A 205 -9.89 -6.23 -0.07
N GLY A 206 -9.62 -5.78 -1.30
CA GLY A 206 -8.29 -5.78 -1.90
C GLY A 206 -7.80 -7.18 -2.34
N LEU A 207 -8.68 -8.18 -2.40
CA LEU A 207 -8.34 -9.57 -2.75
C LEU A 207 -8.34 -9.85 -4.26
N PHE A 208 -8.85 -8.93 -5.08
CA PHE A 208 -8.98 -9.11 -6.52
C PHE A 208 -7.69 -8.75 -7.26
N ASP A 209 -7.18 -9.69 -8.06
CA ASP A 209 -5.95 -9.54 -8.83
C ASP A 209 -6.19 -8.72 -10.10
N TYR A 210 -7.36 -8.88 -10.72
CA TYR A 210 -7.73 -8.22 -11.97
C TYR A 210 -9.16 -7.68 -11.92
N VAL A 211 -9.41 -6.52 -12.53
CA VAL A 211 -10.74 -5.91 -12.56
C VAL A 211 -11.05 -5.43 -13.97
N TRP A 212 -12.07 -6.03 -14.60
CA TRP A 212 -12.51 -5.73 -15.96
C TRP A 212 -13.68 -4.73 -15.93
N ILE A 213 -13.38 -3.43 -15.93
CA ILE A 213 -14.44 -2.40 -15.83
C ILE A 213 -15.27 -2.40 -17.11
N GLN A 214 -16.57 -2.68 -17.00
CA GLN A 214 -17.46 -2.74 -18.15
C GLN A 214 -17.84 -1.32 -18.63
N PHE A 215 -17.16 -0.83 -19.68
CA PHE A 215 -17.47 0.43 -20.35
C PHE A 215 -18.45 0.26 -21.53
N TYR A 216 -19.04 -0.92 -21.67
CA TYR A 216 -20.14 -1.21 -22.59
C TYR A 216 -21.45 -1.36 -21.81
N SER A 217 -22.59 -1.14 -22.48
CA SER A 217 -23.93 -1.23 -21.88
C SER A 217 -24.14 -0.34 -20.63
N ASN A 218 -23.44 0.80 -20.57
CA ASN A 218 -23.46 1.71 -19.41
C ASN A 218 -23.49 3.17 -19.87
N PRO A 219 -24.66 3.73 -20.25
CA PRO A 219 -24.77 5.08 -20.84
C PRO A 219 -24.12 6.22 -20.04
N LEU A 220 -24.02 6.07 -18.71
CA LEU A 220 -23.45 7.09 -17.82
C LEU A 220 -21.93 7.26 -17.97
N CYS A 221 -21.22 6.22 -18.41
CA CYS A 221 -19.76 6.18 -18.42
C CYS A 221 -19.15 5.50 -19.64
N GLN A 222 -19.95 4.88 -20.52
CA GLN A 222 -19.49 4.34 -21.79
C GLN A 222 -19.00 5.45 -22.74
N TYR A 223 -18.21 5.04 -23.73
CA TYR A 223 -17.86 5.92 -24.84
C TYR A 223 -19.10 6.31 -25.64
N SER A 224 -19.17 7.59 -25.99
CA SER A 224 -20.13 8.14 -26.96
C SER A 224 -19.35 8.91 -28.02
N GLU A 225 -19.81 8.88 -29.26
CA GLU A 225 -19.09 9.50 -30.37
C GLU A 225 -18.80 10.99 -30.09
N GLY A 226 -17.51 11.36 -30.16
CA GLY A 226 -17.05 12.71 -29.87
C GLY A 226 -16.99 13.10 -28.38
N ASN A 227 -17.32 12.19 -27.45
CA ASN A 227 -17.29 12.45 -26.01
C ASN A 227 -16.63 11.32 -25.21
N VAL A 228 -15.39 11.58 -24.77
CA VAL A 228 -14.58 10.69 -23.91
C VAL A 228 -14.59 11.10 -22.43
N TYR A 229 -15.28 12.18 -22.07
CA TYR A 229 -15.22 12.77 -20.72
C TYR A 229 -15.75 11.82 -19.64
N ASN A 230 -16.91 11.21 -19.90
CA ASN A 230 -17.53 10.30 -18.93
C ASN A 230 -16.69 9.04 -18.73
N LEU A 231 -16.11 8.51 -19.81
CA LEU A 231 -15.19 7.37 -19.77
C LEU A 231 -13.95 7.68 -18.93
N PHE A 232 -13.28 8.81 -19.19
CA PHE A 232 -12.08 9.19 -18.43
C PHE A 232 -12.36 9.52 -16.97
N ASN A 233 -13.50 10.13 -16.67
CA ASN A 233 -13.88 10.39 -15.28
C ASN A 233 -14.12 9.10 -14.51
N ALA A 234 -14.88 8.16 -15.08
CA ALA A 234 -15.09 6.85 -14.48
C ALA A 234 -13.76 6.09 -14.35
N TRP A 235 -12.92 6.07 -15.40
CA TRP A 235 -11.60 5.46 -15.38
C TRP A 235 -10.72 6.03 -14.26
N LYS A 236 -10.70 7.36 -14.10
CA LYS A 236 -9.96 8.02 -13.03
C LYS A 236 -10.48 7.61 -11.66
N GLN A 237 -11.79 7.62 -11.44
CA GLN A 237 -12.39 7.22 -10.15
C GLN A 237 -12.02 5.78 -9.77
N TRP A 238 -12.11 4.84 -10.71
CA TRP A 238 -11.72 3.45 -10.49
C TRP A 238 -10.21 3.33 -10.20
N THR A 239 -9.37 3.94 -11.01
CA THR A 239 -7.91 3.80 -10.88
C THR A 239 -7.33 4.48 -9.64
N THR A 240 -7.98 5.53 -9.10
CA THR A 240 -7.56 6.18 -7.86
C THR A 240 -8.11 5.54 -6.59
N SER A 241 -9.20 4.79 -6.69
CA SER A 241 -9.93 4.30 -5.50
C SER A 241 -9.73 2.81 -5.22
N LEU A 242 -9.34 2.00 -6.20
CA LEU A 242 -9.10 0.57 -6.01
C LEU A 242 -7.81 0.33 -5.20
N LYS A 243 -7.89 -0.48 -4.13
CA LYS A 243 -6.78 -0.71 -3.18
C LYS A 243 -5.64 -1.56 -3.77
N ALA A 244 -5.97 -2.54 -4.60
CA ALA A 244 -5.03 -3.49 -5.19
C ALA A 244 -5.61 -4.07 -6.50
N GLY A 245 -4.76 -4.73 -7.29
CA GLY A 245 -5.14 -5.35 -8.55
C GLY A 245 -4.93 -4.48 -9.80
N LYS A 246 -4.98 -5.12 -10.96
CA LYS A 246 -4.80 -4.49 -12.27
C LYS A 246 -6.17 -4.21 -12.91
N ILE A 247 -6.33 -3.01 -13.47
CA ILE A 247 -7.59 -2.55 -14.07
C ILE A 247 -7.51 -2.64 -15.58
N PHE A 248 -8.49 -3.30 -16.16
CA PHE A 248 -8.64 -3.49 -17.60
C PHE A 248 -9.82 -2.68 -18.11
N LEU A 249 -9.63 -2.11 -19.30
CA LEU A 249 -10.69 -1.40 -20.02
C LEU A 249 -11.59 -2.43 -20.71
N GLY A 250 -12.79 -2.67 -20.17
CA GLY A 250 -13.77 -3.60 -20.72
C GLY A 250 -14.55 -3.00 -21.89
N LEU A 251 -14.46 -3.61 -23.06
CA LEU A 251 -14.97 -3.12 -24.33
C LEU A 251 -15.72 -4.21 -25.11
N ILE A 252 -16.42 -3.77 -26.15
CA ILE A 252 -17.01 -4.64 -27.18
C ILE A 252 -16.21 -4.56 -28.46
N ALA A 253 -16.06 -5.70 -29.15
CA ALA A 253 -15.19 -5.82 -30.31
C ALA A 253 -15.87 -5.46 -31.65
N SER A 254 -17.20 -5.35 -31.69
CA SER A 254 -17.96 -5.04 -32.91
C SER A 254 -19.13 -4.09 -32.64
N LEU A 255 -19.50 -3.28 -33.64
CA LEU A 255 -20.74 -2.49 -33.65
C LEU A 255 -22.00 -3.36 -33.74
N GLU A 256 -21.85 -4.61 -34.18
CA GLU A 256 -22.94 -5.57 -34.32
C GLU A 256 -23.29 -6.27 -33.00
N ALA A 257 -22.52 -6.01 -31.93
CA ALA A 257 -22.83 -6.54 -30.61
C ALA A 257 -24.15 -5.94 -30.09
N PRO A 258 -24.98 -6.72 -29.34
CA PRO A 258 -26.29 -6.28 -28.85
C PRO A 258 -26.22 -5.24 -27.71
N VAL A 259 -25.06 -4.62 -27.50
CA VAL A 259 -24.76 -3.71 -26.39
C VAL A 259 -24.07 -2.45 -26.91
N GLY A 260 -24.33 -1.30 -26.28
CA GLY A 260 -23.72 -0.02 -26.67
C GLY A 260 -22.31 0.19 -26.12
N GLY A 261 -21.59 1.20 -26.62
CA GLY A 261 -20.27 1.59 -26.12
C GLY A 261 -19.07 1.15 -26.98
N TYR A 262 -19.30 0.83 -28.26
CA TYR A 262 -18.24 0.45 -29.19
C TYR A 262 -17.24 1.59 -29.42
N ILE A 263 -15.95 1.26 -29.37
CA ILE A 263 -14.86 2.20 -29.60
C ILE A 263 -14.08 1.72 -30.82
N PRO A 264 -13.98 2.49 -31.92
CA PRO A 264 -13.16 2.11 -33.06
C PRO A 264 -11.69 1.87 -32.65
N PRO A 265 -11.00 0.83 -33.16
CA PRO A 265 -9.61 0.51 -32.77
C PRO A 265 -8.65 1.70 -32.89
N ASP A 266 -8.76 2.46 -33.97
CA ASP A 266 -7.90 3.62 -34.20
C ASP A 266 -8.11 4.71 -33.14
N LEU A 267 -9.37 4.97 -32.76
CA LEU A 267 -9.70 5.95 -31.72
C LEU A 267 -9.28 5.44 -30.33
N LEU A 268 -9.50 4.15 -30.06
CA LEU A 268 -9.05 3.50 -28.83
C LEU A 268 -7.55 3.73 -28.64
N ILE A 269 -6.76 3.46 -29.67
CA ILE A 269 -5.29 3.58 -29.62
C ILE A 269 -4.83 5.03 -29.51
N THR A 270 -5.40 5.92 -30.34
CA THR A 270 -4.89 7.30 -30.47
C THR A 270 -5.38 8.27 -29.39
N GLN A 271 -6.57 8.05 -28.82
CA GLN A 271 -7.17 8.98 -27.86
C GLN A 271 -7.33 8.41 -26.47
N ILE A 272 -7.70 7.14 -26.36
CA ILE A 272 -8.10 6.54 -25.07
C ILE A 272 -6.90 5.89 -24.39
N LEU A 273 -6.20 4.98 -25.06
CA LEU A 273 -5.07 4.24 -24.48
C LEU A 273 -3.90 5.18 -24.12
N SER A 274 -3.68 6.26 -24.86
CA SER A 274 -2.67 7.27 -24.52
C SER A 274 -2.89 7.91 -23.14
N THR A 275 -4.13 7.92 -22.66
CA THR A 275 -4.51 8.47 -21.35
C THR A 275 -4.66 7.37 -20.30
N VAL A 276 -5.35 6.29 -20.64
CA VAL A 276 -5.65 5.16 -19.75
C VAL A 276 -4.39 4.43 -19.30
N LYS A 277 -3.38 4.28 -20.19
CA LYS A 277 -2.09 3.64 -19.86
C LYS A 277 -1.27 4.41 -18.82
N LEU A 278 -1.58 5.67 -18.54
CA LEU A 278 -0.87 6.47 -17.54
C LEU A 278 -1.22 6.09 -16.10
N SER A 279 -2.32 5.35 -15.89
CA SER A 279 -2.69 4.84 -14.57
C SER A 279 -1.74 3.71 -14.15
N SER A 280 -1.16 3.79 -12.96
CA SER A 280 -0.16 2.84 -12.46
C SER A 280 -0.66 1.39 -12.34
N ASN A 281 -1.97 1.23 -12.16
CA ASN A 281 -2.65 -0.05 -12.09
C ASN A 281 -3.29 -0.46 -13.43
N TYR A 282 -3.01 0.21 -14.55
CA TYR A 282 -3.45 -0.26 -15.86
C TYR A 282 -2.95 -1.69 -16.12
N GLY A 283 -3.87 -2.55 -16.53
CA GLY A 283 -3.66 -3.97 -16.78
C GLY A 283 -3.78 -4.35 -18.25
N GLY A 284 -4.64 -3.68 -19.02
CA GLY A 284 -4.88 -4.05 -20.42
C GLY A 284 -6.30 -3.73 -20.88
N ILE A 285 -6.78 -4.50 -21.86
CA ILE A 285 -8.15 -4.43 -22.39
C ILE A 285 -8.85 -5.75 -22.10
N MET A 286 -10.13 -5.70 -21.75
CA MET A 286 -10.98 -6.88 -21.73
C MET A 286 -12.02 -6.75 -22.85
N LEU A 287 -12.23 -7.82 -23.61
CA LEU A 287 -13.24 -7.88 -24.65
C LEU A 287 -14.37 -8.82 -24.24
N TRP A 288 -15.59 -8.32 -24.36
CA TRP A 288 -16.80 -9.00 -23.89
C TRP A 288 -17.12 -10.32 -24.61
N SER A 289 -16.60 -10.56 -25.82
CA SER A 289 -16.95 -11.76 -26.59
C SER A 289 -15.91 -12.10 -27.64
N ARG A 290 -15.45 -13.36 -27.63
CA ARG A 290 -14.59 -13.93 -28.67
C ARG A 290 -15.25 -13.94 -30.04
N TYR A 291 -16.57 -14.20 -30.12
CA TYR A 291 -17.31 -14.21 -31.38
C TYR A 291 -17.15 -12.89 -32.13
N TYR A 292 -17.51 -11.77 -31.48
CA TYR A 292 -17.42 -10.46 -32.12
C TYR A 292 -15.98 -10.04 -32.43
N ASP A 293 -15.00 -10.47 -31.63
CA ASP A 293 -13.59 -10.23 -31.95
C ASP A 293 -13.10 -11.07 -33.14
N ARG A 294 -13.63 -12.28 -33.33
CA ARG A 294 -13.34 -13.14 -34.48
C ARG A 294 -13.81 -12.49 -35.78
N GLU A 295 -15.07 -12.06 -35.80
CA GLU A 295 -15.69 -11.51 -36.99
C GLU A 295 -15.09 -10.17 -37.37
N SER A 296 -14.87 -9.32 -36.36
CA SER A 296 -14.35 -7.98 -36.59
C SER A 296 -12.84 -7.95 -36.75
N GLY A 297 -12.05 -8.86 -36.16
CA GLY A 297 -10.59 -8.76 -36.07
C GLY A 297 -10.09 -7.62 -35.18
N TYR A 298 -10.85 -7.25 -34.14
CA TYR A 298 -10.59 -6.08 -33.30
C TYR A 298 -9.24 -6.14 -32.57
N SER A 299 -8.97 -7.20 -31.82
CA SER A 299 -7.73 -7.41 -31.06
C SER A 299 -6.51 -7.35 -31.96
N LYS A 300 -6.59 -8.00 -33.12
CA LYS A 300 -5.51 -8.01 -34.11
C LYS A 300 -5.15 -6.59 -34.56
N ARG A 301 -6.16 -5.77 -34.90
CA ARG A 301 -5.93 -4.36 -35.26
C ARG A 301 -5.37 -3.53 -34.11
N VAL A 302 -5.84 -3.75 -32.88
CA VAL A 302 -5.32 -3.06 -31.69
C VAL A 302 -3.83 -3.36 -31.50
N LEU A 303 -3.44 -4.62 -31.64
CA LEU A 303 -2.05 -5.05 -31.46
C LEU A 303 -1.15 -4.64 -32.63
N GLU A 304 -1.59 -4.80 -33.88
CA GLU A 304 -0.81 -4.43 -35.08
C GLU A 304 -0.58 -2.91 -35.17
N ASN A 305 -1.58 -2.08 -34.86
CA ASN A 305 -1.42 -0.62 -34.87
C ASN A 305 -0.57 -0.10 -33.69
N SER A 306 -0.48 -0.84 -32.57
CA SER A 306 0.34 -0.46 -31.42
C SER A 306 1.85 -0.46 -31.72
N LEU A 307 2.31 -1.27 -32.70
CA LEU A 307 3.71 -1.32 -33.15
C LEU A 307 4.17 0.00 -33.79
N CYS A 308 3.27 0.82 -34.32
CA CYS A 308 3.61 2.12 -34.90
C CYS A 308 3.82 3.23 -33.83
N LEU A 309 3.35 3.01 -32.60
CA LEU A 309 3.49 3.96 -31.47
C LEU A 309 4.71 3.68 -30.57
N GLN A 310 5.44 2.58 -30.77
CA GLN A 310 6.66 2.30 -30.03
C GLN A 310 7.84 3.20 -30.39
N GLN A 311 7.70 4.09 -31.38
CA GLN A 311 8.72 5.08 -31.72
C GLN A 311 8.59 6.33 -30.82
N ARG A 312 9.66 6.66 -30.08
CA ARG A 312 9.76 7.94 -29.34
C ARG A 312 9.47 9.11 -30.29
N GLU A 313 8.53 9.97 -29.89
CA GLU A 313 8.15 11.17 -30.63
C GLU A 313 9.39 12.08 -30.81
N THR A 314 9.78 12.34 -32.07
CA THR A 314 10.95 13.17 -32.38
C THR A 314 10.61 14.66 -32.36
N GLU A 315 11.60 15.53 -32.18
CA GLU A 315 11.41 16.99 -32.11
C GLU A 315 10.70 17.57 -33.36
N CYS A 316 10.92 16.96 -34.53
CA CYS A 316 10.29 17.38 -35.78
C CYS A 316 8.84 16.91 -35.93
N ALA A 317 8.43 15.83 -35.25
CA ALA A 317 7.03 15.39 -35.23
C ALA A 317 6.11 16.47 -34.63
N ARG A 318 6.58 17.23 -33.65
CA ARG A 318 5.85 18.36 -33.03
C ARG A 318 5.46 19.46 -34.02
N HIS A 319 6.22 19.60 -35.10
CA HIS A 319 6.04 20.64 -36.12
C HIS A 319 5.19 20.18 -37.32
N LYS A 320 4.92 18.87 -37.45
CA LYS A 320 4.13 18.28 -38.54
C LYS A 320 2.76 17.82 -38.02
N LYS A 321 1.85 18.78 -37.84
CA LYS A 321 0.54 18.50 -37.22
C LYS A 321 -0.55 18.04 -38.19
N ASP A 322 -0.49 18.53 -39.43
CA ASP A 322 -1.53 18.30 -40.44
C ASP A 322 -0.91 17.82 -41.77
N PHE A 323 -1.62 16.94 -42.47
CA PHE A 323 -1.32 16.54 -43.85
C PHE A 323 -2.45 16.96 -44.80
N VAL A 324 -2.12 17.25 -46.06
CA VAL A 324 -3.06 17.58 -47.14
C VAL A 324 -3.03 16.47 -48.16
N GLU A 325 -4.19 15.90 -48.45
CA GLU A 325 -4.35 14.88 -49.48
C GLU A 325 -4.29 15.50 -50.88
N ARG A 326 -3.55 14.84 -51.78
CA ARG A 326 -3.46 15.18 -53.20
C ARG A 326 -3.53 13.91 -54.04
N PHE A 327 -4.09 14.04 -55.24
CA PHE A 327 -4.23 12.95 -56.22
C PHE A 327 -3.21 13.10 -57.34
N GLY A 328 -2.39 12.07 -57.55
CA GLY A 328 -1.31 12.07 -58.53
C GLY A 328 -0.16 11.16 -58.12
N TYR A 329 0.98 11.31 -58.77
CA TYR A 329 2.18 10.51 -58.50
C TYR A 329 3.40 11.40 -58.24
N MET A 330 4.35 10.83 -57.51
CA MET A 330 5.64 11.47 -57.27
C MET A 330 6.56 11.16 -58.45
N ALA A 331 7.32 12.16 -58.91
CA ALA A 331 8.22 12.01 -60.05
C ALA A 331 9.42 11.07 -59.78
N THR A 332 9.65 10.72 -58.52
CA THR A 332 10.69 9.80 -58.06
C THR A 332 10.09 8.75 -57.15
N ASP A 333 10.64 7.54 -57.20
CA ASP A 333 10.24 6.48 -56.26
C ASP A 333 10.56 6.91 -54.83
N GLY A 334 9.56 6.73 -53.96
CA GLY A 334 9.70 6.97 -52.53
C GLY A 334 10.36 5.77 -51.87
N PHE A 335 10.94 5.99 -50.70
CA PHE A 335 11.55 4.91 -49.94
C PHE A 335 10.44 4.02 -49.33
N VAL A 336 10.50 2.74 -49.65
CA VAL A 336 9.56 1.73 -49.15
C VAL A 336 10.00 1.33 -47.75
N VAL A 337 9.15 1.58 -46.76
CA VAL A 337 9.48 1.39 -45.34
C VAL A 337 8.96 0.04 -44.81
N SER A 338 7.86 -0.47 -45.38
CA SER A 338 7.30 -1.77 -45.03
C SER A 338 6.43 -2.31 -46.16
N GLU A 339 6.61 -3.58 -46.53
CA GLU A 339 5.76 -4.31 -47.47
C GLU A 339 4.69 -5.18 -46.78
N SER A 340 4.67 -5.23 -45.44
CA SER A 340 3.80 -6.18 -44.72
C SER A 340 2.33 -5.71 -44.65
N LYS A 341 1.43 -6.68 -44.91
CA LYS A 341 -0.03 -6.56 -44.83
C LYS A 341 -0.44 -6.24 -43.37
N GLY A 342 -0.59 -4.96 -43.03
CA GLY A 342 -1.06 -4.53 -41.70
C GLY A 342 -0.78 -3.07 -41.34
N THR A 343 0.06 -2.36 -42.09
CA THR A 343 0.38 -0.96 -41.82
C THR A 343 -0.61 -0.02 -42.53
N GLY A 344 -1.73 0.27 -41.89
CA GLY A 344 -2.71 1.23 -42.41
C GLY A 344 -2.18 2.67 -42.52
N LYS A 345 -2.92 3.54 -43.22
CA LYS A 345 -2.64 4.97 -43.46
C LYS A 345 -2.04 5.74 -42.26
N GLN A 346 -2.49 5.46 -41.04
CA GLN A 346 -2.06 6.15 -39.81
C GLN A 346 -0.61 5.80 -39.42
N CYS A 347 -0.14 4.58 -39.70
CA CYS A 347 1.25 4.20 -39.48
C CYS A 347 2.21 4.96 -40.40
N CYS A 348 1.85 5.10 -41.68
CA CYS A 348 2.64 5.92 -42.61
C CYS A 348 2.71 7.38 -42.20
N GLU A 349 1.61 7.90 -41.65
CA GLU A 349 1.56 9.25 -41.11
C GLU A 349 2.53 9.43 -39.95
N VAL A 350 2.50 8.52 -38.97
CA VAL A 350 3.41 8.53 -37.81
C VAL A 350 4.87 8.39 -38.24
N MET A 351 5.17 7.48 -39.17
CA MET A 351 6.52 7.32 -39.72
C MET A 351 7.00 8.60 -40.43
N CYS A 352 6.13 9.27 -41.19
CA CYS A 352 6.47 10.54 -41.84
C CYS A 352 6.58 11.71 -40.84
N ARG A 353 5.78 11.72 -39.77
CA ARG A 353 5.89 12.70 -38.68
C ARG A 353 7.24 12.56 -37.97
N ASN A 354 7.63 11.33 -37.64
CA ASN A 354 8.87 11.06 -36.90
C ASN A 354 10.14 11.20 -37.76
N ASN A 355 10.03 11.10 -39.09
CA ASN A 355 11.15 11.32 -40.00
C ASN A 355 11.24 12.80 -40.42
N CYS A 356 12.23 13.54 -39.93
CA CYS A 356 12.37 14.98 -40.17
C CYS A 356 12.56 15.38 -41.65
N SER A 357 13.04 14.44 -42.47
CA SER A 357 13.23 14.65 -43.91
C SER A 357 11.96 14.39 -44.72
N CYS A 358 10.98 13.67 -44.17
CA CYS A 358 9.75 13.34 -44.86
C CYS A 358 8.87 14.57 -45.12
N ASP A 359 8.31 14.66 -46.32
CA ASP A 359 7.41 15.73 -46.77
C ASP A 359 6.09 15.19 -47.33
N ALA A 360 6.07 13.91 -47.72
CA ALA A 360 4.86 13.22 -48.14
C ALA A 360 4.90 11.70 -47.89
N TYR A 361 3.72 11.07 -47.83
CA TYR A 361 3.57 9.62 -47.73
C TYR A 361 2.36 9.09 -48.51
N ALA A 362 2.35 7.78 -48.78
CA ALA A 362 1.24 7.05 -49.40
C ALA A 362 1.31 5.56 -49.06
N PRO A 363 0.17 4.84 -49.05
CA PRO A 363 0.17 3.39 -48.97
C PRO A 363 0.76 2.76 -50.25
N LEU A 364 1.35 1.57 -50.13
CA LEU A 364 1.88 0.81 -51.28
C LEU A 364 0.75 0.19 -52.11
N ASN A 365 -0.28 -0.35 -51.44
CA ASN A 365 -1.46 -0.93 -52.06
C ASN A 365 -2.70 -0.08 -51.76
N PHE A 366 -3.31 0.47 -52.81
CA PHE A 366 -4.43 1.43 -52.71
C PHE A 366 -5.78 0.78 -52.42
N VAL A 367 -5.92 -0.53 -52.60
CA VAL A 367 -7.19 -1.24 -52.45
C VAL A 367 -7.46 -1.55 -50.97
N ASN A 368 -6.42 -1.86 -50.23
CA ASN A 368 -6.50 -2.27 -48.82
C ASN A 368 -5.66 -1.38 -47.88
N ASP A 369 -5.11 -0.26 -48.40
CA ASP A 369 -4.24 0.68 -47.71
C ASP A 369 -3.06 0.00 -46.95
N THR A 370 -2.47 -1.05 -47.54
CA THR A 370 -1.34 -1.79 -46.94
C THR A 370 0.03 -1.35 -47.49
N GLY A 371 1.04 -1.44 -46.64
CA GLY A 371 2.43 -1.12 -46.95
C GLY A 371 2.67 0.38 -47.05
N CYS A 372 3.92 0.82 -46.89
CA CYS A 372 4.23 2.24 -46.71
C CYS A 372 5.35 2.76 -47.61
N GLN A 373 5.08 3.88 -48.29
CA GLN A 373 6.05 4.61 -49.10
C GLN A 373 6.11 6.07 -48.66
N LEU A 374 7.33 6.58 -48.45
CA LEU A 374 7.59 7.94 -47.96
C LEU A 374 8.47 8.73 -48.96
N TRP A 375 8.34 10.07 -48.95
CA TRP A 375 9.11 10.98 -49.80
C TRP A 375 9.71 12.14 -49.01
N SER A 376 10.91 12.56 -49.42
CA SER A 376 11.66 13.65 -48.78
C SER A 376 11.32 15.03 -49.33
N LYS A 377 11.64 16.09 -48.57
CA LYS A 377 11.47 17.49 -49.01
C LYS A 377 12.10 17.76 -50.38
N GLY A 378 11.36 18.44 -51.25
CA GLY A 378 11.83 18.84 -52.58
C GLY A 378 11.51 17.87 -53.72
N THR A 379 10.90 16.71 -53.44
CA THR A 379 10.40 15.81 -54.48
C THR A 379 9.25 16.43 -55.27
N LYS A 380 9.30 16.31 -56.59
CA LYS A 380 8.30 16.90 -57.50
C LYS A 380 7.04 16.04 -57.54
N PHE A 381 5.90 16.64 -57.20
CA PHE A 381 4.58 16.03 -57.36
C PHE A 381 3.99 16.35 -58.73
N ILE A 382 3.48 15.33 -59.42
CA ILE A 382 2.79 15.48 -60.71
C ILE A 382 1.31 15.20 -60.46
N LYS A 383 0.49 16.24 -60.63
CA LYS A 383 -0.96 16.12 -60.49
C LYS A 383 -1.50 15.37 -61.70
N ASP A 384 -2.19 14.27 -61.44
CA ASP A 384 -2.89 13.51 -62.47
C ASP A 384 -4.39 13.71 -62.29
N SER A 385 -5.06 14.11 -63.38
CA SER A 385 -6.51 14.33 -63.41
C SER A 385 -7.23 13.19 -64.17
N GLY A 386 -6.51 12.16 -64.60
CA GLY A 386 -6.91 11.19 -65.62
C GLY A 386 -7.24 9.76 -65.16
N GLY A 387 -7.68 9.54 -63.92
CA GLY A 387 -8.45 8.33 -63.58
C GLY A 387 -7.72 7.12 -62.98
N ASN A 388 -6.40 7.18 -62.74
CA ASN A 388 -5.70 6.17 -61.90
C ASN A 388 -5.20 6.81 -60.60
N PHE A 389 -6.01 6.72 -59.55
CA PHE A 389 -5.90 7.55 -58.34
C PHE A 389 -4.90 7.02 -57.30
N LYS A 390 -3.62 7.37 -57.42
CA LYS A 390 -2.66 7.26 -56.30
C LYS A 390 -2.87 8.45 -55.34
N ARG A 391 -3.29 8.17 -54.09
CA ARG A 391 -3.49 9.16 -53.02
C ARG A 391 -2.18 9.42 -52.30
N VAL A 392 -1.72 10.67 -52.27
CA VAL A 392 -0.47 11.09 -51.60
C VAL A 392 -0.76 12.19 -50.60
N TYR A 393 -0.25 12.05 -49.37
CA TYR A 393 -0.48 12.95 -48.25
C TYR A 393 0.76 13.82 -48.00
N PHE A 394 0.65 15.15 -48.13
CA PHE A 394 1.75 16.11 -47.98
C PHE A 394 1.70 16.85 -46.64
N VAL A 395 2.84 17.18 -46.04
CA VAL A 395 2.90 18.02 -44.84
C VAL A 395 2.30 19.42 -45.12
N LYS A 396 1.37 19.88 -44.27
CA LYS A 396 0.71 21.18 -44.43
C LYS A 396 1.57 22.31 -43.85
N HIS A 397 2.15 23.14 -44.71
CA HIS A 397 2.79 24.39 -44.29
C HIS A 397 1.75 25.51 -44.18
N LYS A 398 1.45 25.99 -42.96
CA LYS A 398 0.61 27.17 -42.76
C LYS A 398 1.39 28.43 -43.10
N VAL A 399 1.00 29.12 -44.18
CA VAL A 399 1.35 30.55 -44.38
C VAL A 399 0.05 31.33 -44.27
N ASN A 400 -0.04 32.27 -43.31
CA ASN A 400 -1.31 32.97 -43.05
C ASN A 400 -1.13 34.50 -43.05
N LYS A 401 -1.65 35.17 -44.09
CA LYS A 401 -1.66 36.64 -44.25
C LYS A 401 -2.80 37.35 -43.49
N LEU A 402 -3.73 36.60 -42.88
CA LEU A 402 -4.82 37.11 -42.03
C LEU A 402 -4.42 37.39 -40.57
N TRP A 403 -3.19 37.05 -40.17
CA TRP A 403 -2.76 37.11 -38.78
C TRP A 403 -2.61 38.54 -38.23
N LYS A 404 -2.38 39.54 -39.10
CA LYS A 404 -2.17 40.93 -38.65
C LYS A 404 -3.41 41.56 -37.98
N TRP A 405 -4.62 41.22 -38.43
CA TRP A 405 -5.86 41.73 -37.85
C TRP A 405 -6.34 40.90 -36.65
N PHE A 406 -6.03 39.60 -36.64
CA PHE A 406 -6.35 38.71 -35.53
C PHE A 406 -5.45 38.92 -34.31
N ILE A 407 -4.16 39.28 -34.48
CA ILE A 407 -3.23 39.57 -33.38
C ILE A 407 -3.71 40.76 -32.53
N ILE A 408 -4.26 41.80 -33.15
CA ILE A 408 -4.70 43.02 -32.44
C ILE A 408 -5.97 42.73 -31.63
N GLY A 409 -6.97 42.03 -32.21
CA GLY A 409 -8.21 41.69 -31.51
C GLY A 409 -8.05 40.59 -30.44
N VAL A 410 -7.27 39.56 -30.73
CA VAL A 410 -7.01 38.45 -29.80
C VAL A 410 -6.03 38.84 -28.70
N GLY A 411 -5.08 39.74 -28.99
CA GLY A 411 -4.19 40.30 -27.98
C GLY A 411 -4.95 41.04 -26.87
N VAL A 412 -6.00 41.77 -27.21
CA VAL A 412 -6.80 42.54 -26.24
C VAL A 412 -7.67 41.65 -25.34
N VAL A 413 -8.04 40.44 -25.78
CA VAL A 413 -8.92 39.54 -25.00
C VAL A 413 -8.15 38.41 -24.32
N ILE A 414 -7.23 37.75 -25.04
CA ILE A 414 -6.50 36.58 -24.51
C ILE A 414 -5.39 36.99 -23.56
N VAL A 415 -4.67 38.10 -23.81
CA VAL A 415 -3.61 38.54 -22.89
C VAL A 415 -4.14 38.84 -21.49
N PRO A 416 -5.26 39.58 -21.29
CA PRO A 416 -5.82 39.76 -19.95
C PRO A 416 -6.39 38.45 -19.38
N LEU A 417 -6.97 37.55 -20.16
CA LEU A 417 -7.48 36.27 -19.65
C LEU A 417 -6.35 35.31 -19.21
N VAL A 418 -5.28 35.21 -20.00
CA VAL A 418 -4.10 34.41 -19.67
C VAL A 418 -3.31 35.06 -18.55
N SER A 419 -3.18 36.39 -18.55
CA SER A 419 -2.57 37.13 -17.44
C SER A 419 -3.40 36.95 -16.16
N CYS A 420 -4.74 36.96 -16.22
CA CYS A 420 -5.61 36.73 -15.08
C CYS A 420 -5.55 35.27 -14.60
N TYR A 421 -5.46 34.29 -15.51
CA TYR A 421 -5.27 32.88 -15.18
C TYR A 421 -3.90 32.60 -14.56
N ILE A 422 -2.82 33.15 -15.14
CA ILE A 422 -1.47 33.04 -14.58
C ILE A 422 -1.43 33.75 -13.22
N PHE A 423 -2.03 34.92 -13.09
CA PHE A 423 -2.14 35.62 -11.82
C PHE A 423 -2.97 34.84 -10.80
N TYR A 424 -4.05 34.17 -11.21
CA TYR A 424 -4.85 33.29 -10.37
C TYR A 424 -4.07 32.03 -9.95
N ALA A 425 -3.36 31.39 -10.88
CA ALA A 425 -2.55 30.20 -10.61
C ALA A 425 -1.33 30.51 -9.73
N LEU A 426 -0.67 31.65 -9.96
CA LEU A 426 0.40 32.18 -9.10
C LEU A 426 -0.15 32.59 -7.74
N ARG A 427 -1.34 33.21 -7.67
CA ARG A 427 -2.03 33.48 -6.39
C ARG A 427 -2.40 32.20 -5.68
N ARG A 428 -2.81 31.14 -6.39
CA ARG A 428 -3.15 29.84 -5.80
C ARG A 428 -1.91 29.14 -5.26
N LYS A 429 -0.82 29.05 -6.04
CA LYS A 429 0.47 28.53 -5.56
C LYS A 429 1.01 29.36 -4.39
N CYS A 430 0.96 30.68 -4.49
CA CYS A 430 1.37 31.57 -3.40
C CYS A 430 0.47 31.38 -2.17
N LYS A 431 -0.85 31.20 -2.33
CA LYS A 431 -1.78 30.91 -1.23
C LYS A 431 -1.47 29.55 -0.59
N GLU A 432 -1.20 28.51 -1.37
CA GLU A 432 -0.82 27.18 -0.88
C GLU A 432 0.54 27.23 -0.15
N ASP A 433 1.54 27.92 -0.70
CA ASP A 433 2.85 28.12 -0.06
C ASP A 433 2.75 29.01 1.19
N VAL A 434 1.89 30.03 1.18
CA VAL A 434 1.60 30.87 2.35
C VAL A 434 0.88 30.05 3.41
N VAL A 435 -0.11 29.22 3.05
CA VAL A 435 -0.77 28.31 3.99
C VAL A 435 0.21 27.28 4.55
N ARG A 436 1.11 26.73 3.74
CA ARG A 436 2.18 25.81 4.18
C ARG A 436 3.14 26.51 5.14
N LYS A 437 3.60 27.71 4.79
CA LYS A 437 4.44 28.56 5.66
C LYS A 437 3.69 28.99 6.93
N MET A 438 2.39 29.25 6.87
CA MET A 438 1.55 29.59 8.02
C MET A 438 1.39 28.39 8.94
N LYS A 439 1.06 27.20 8.44
CA LYS A 439 0.99 25.96 9.25
C LYS A 439 2.34 25.63 9.90
N ARG A 440 3.45 25.79 9.16
CA ARG A 440 4.82 25.64 9.69
C ARG A 440 5.09 26.68 10.79
N LYS A 441 4.74 27.95 10.56
CA LYS A 441 4.88 29.02 11.55
C LYS A 441 3.98 28.83 12.77
N GLU A 442 2.74 28.39 12.59
CA GLU A 442 1.78 28.13 13.66
C GLU A 442 2.29 27.03 14.59
N LEU A 443 2.77 25.91 14.04
CA LEU A 443 3.38 24.87 14.88
C LEU A 443 4.69 25.34 15.51
N LEU A 444 5.53 26.11 14.79
CA LEU A 444 6.76 26.67 15.37
C LEU A 444 6.48 27.63 16.53
N VAL A 445 5.43 28.46 16.42
CA VAL A 445 4.95 29.34 17.49
C VAL A 445 4.42 28.50 18.66
N GLU A 446 3.70 27.41 18.39
CA GLU A 446 3.20 26.50 19.42
C GLU A 446 4.33 25.72 20.14
N VAL A 447 5.38 25.36 19.40
CA VAL A 447 6.56 24.62 19.88
C VAL A 447 7.50 25.55 20.67
N GLY A 448 7.52 26.85 20.38
CA GLY A 448 8.24 27.87 21.16
C GLY A 448 9.77 27.82 21.02
N GLY A 449 10.29 27.23 19.95
CA GLY A 449 11.73 27.16 19.66
C GLY A 449 12.21 28.30 18.74
N ASN A 450 13.40 28.85 19.01
CA ASN A 450 14.14 29.68 18.05
C ASN A 450 14.64 28.75 16.93
N VAL A 451 14.28 28.99 15.66
CA VAL A 451 14.68 28.12 14.53
C VAL A 451 15.21 28.92 13.35
N VAL A 452 16.42 28.55 12.90
CA VAL A 452 17.02 28.98 11.63
C VAL A 452 16.45 28.14 10.46
N GLY A 453 15.91 28.81 9.44
CA GLY A 453 15.51 28.16 8.19
C GLY A 453 16.74 27.85 7.33
N SER A 454 16.90 26.59 6.90
CA SER A 454 17.97 26.23 5.97
C SER A 454 17.67 26.78 4.57
N PHE A 455 18.17 27.98 4.30
CA PHE A 455 18.37 28.54 2.96
C PHE A 455 19.79 29.08 2.89
N GLY A 456 20.75 28.26 2.43
CA GLY A 456 22.08 28.71 2.01
C GLY A 456 23.25 28.03 2.71
N LYS A 457 24.30 27.74 1.93
CA LYS A 457 25.59 27.17 2.34
C LYS A 457 26.15 27.83 3.62
N PRO A 458 26.75 27.07 4.56
CA PRO A 458 27.29 27.65 5.78
C PRO A 458 28.59 28.42 5.48
N LYS A 459 28.55 29.75 5.56
CA LYS A 459 29.73 30.54 5.89
C LYS A 459 29.71 30.82 7.41
N GLY A 460 30.67 30.20 8.09
CA GLY A 460 31.12 30.46 9.46
C GLY A 460 30.18 31.22 10.40
N ARG A 461 29.39 30.49 11.19
CA ARG A 461 28.95 30.91 12.52
C ARG A 461 28.71 29.66 13.36
N THR A 462 29.31 29.65 14.54
CA THR A 462 29.27 28.59 15.56
C THR A 462 27.86 28.02 15.75
N LYS A 463 27.69 26.72 15.46
CA LYS A 463 26.45 25.95 15.67
C LYS A 463 26.09 25.96 17.16
N THR A 464 25.00 26.63 17.51
CA THR A 464 24.30 26.40 18.78
C THR A 464 23.64 25.01 18.72
N ILE A 465 23.95 24.17 19.70
CA ILE A 465 23.53 22.76 19.77
C ILE A 465 22.01 22.61 20.05
N ASN A 466 21.26 23.69 20.32
CA ASN A 466 19.94 23.61 20.97
C ASN A 466 18.74 24.01 20.09
N GLU A 467 18.83 23.94 18.76
CA GLU A 467 17.74 24.39 17.87
C GLU A 467 17.10 23.23 17.09
N ILE A 468 15.77 23.11 17.23
CA ILE A 468 14.93 22.13 16.51
C ILE A 468 14.88 22.52 15.05
N GLN A 469 15.22 21.60 14.18
CA GLN A 469 15.24 21.85 12.74
C GLN A 469 13.91 21.47 12.10
N VAL A 470 13.52 22.19 11.06
CA VAL A 470 12.41 21.77 10.21
C VAL A 470 12.97 21.25 8.90
N PHE A 471 12.86 19.94 8.73
CA PHE A 471 13.38 19.18 7.60
C PHE A 471 12.45 19.28 6.39
N ASN A 472 13.01 19.23 5.18
CA ASN A 472 12.24 19.06 3.97
C ASN A 472 11.98 17.57 3.73
N LEU A 473 10.84 17.25 3.12
CA LEU A 473 10.45 15.87 2.87
C LEU A 473 11.43 15.17 1.91
N GLU A 474 11.95 15.90 0.92
CA GLU A 474 12.94 15.39 -0.04
C GLU A 474 14.22 14.91 0.64
N ASP A 475 14.72 15.67 1.63
CA ASP A 475 15.92 15.31 2.37
C ASP A 475 15.71 14.01 3.18
N ILE A 476 14.51 13.84 3.75
CA ILE A 476 14.10 12.64 4.49
C ILE A 476 13.95 11.43 3.57
N ILE A 477 13.34 11.62 2.39
CA ILE A 477 13.21 10.58 1.36
C ILE A 477 14.59 10.09 0.94
N VAL A 478 15.53 11.01 0.67
CA VAL A 478 16.91 10.63 0.33
C VAL A 478 17.60 9.91 1.50
N ALA A 479 17.50 10.45 2.71
CA ALA A 479 18.15 9.88 3.90
C ALA A 479 17.68 8.46 4.24
N THR A 480 16.43 8.11 3.89
CA THR A 480 15.81 6.80 4.18
C THR A 480 15.79 5.85 2.99
N ASN A 481 16.38 6.23 1.85
CA ASN A 481 16.24 5.51 0.58
C ASN A 481 14.76 5.26 0.24
N ASN A 482 13.99 6.35 0.18
CA ASN A 482 12.54 6.36 -0.07
C ASN A 482 11.74 5.48 0.91
N PHE A 483 12.04 5.60 2.21
CA PHE A 483 11.44 4.79 3.27
C PHE A 483 11.56 3.28 3.00
N SER A 484 12.73 2.82 2.54
CA SER A 484 12.97 1.41 2.23
C SER A 484 12.62 0.52 3.44
N PRO A 485 11.94 -0.64 3.21
CA PRO A 485 11.72 -1.63 4.25
C PRO A 485 13.02 -2.08 4.96
N ASP A 486 14.15 -2.09 4.24
CA ASP A 486 15.46 -2.46 4.81
C ASP A 486 15.94 -1.50 5.90
N ASN A 487 15.47 -0.24 5.83
CA ASN A 487 15.77 0.78 6.82
C ASN A 487 14.74 0.81 7.96
N LYS A 488 13.73 -0.04 7.97
CA LYS A 488 12.70 -0.05 9.01
C LYS A 488 13.28 -0.59 10.32
N LEU A 489 13.25 0.23 11.36
CA LEU A 489 13.70 -0.13 12.71
C LEU A 489 12.61 -0.85 13.51
N GLY A 490 11.35 -0.51 13.26
CA GLY A 490 10.19 -1.08 13.93
C GLY A 490 8.90 -0.36 13.53
N GLU A 491 7.77 -0.85 14.03
CA GLU A 491 6.46 -0.21 13.85
C GLU A 491 5.64 -0.40 15.13
N GLY A 492 5.14 0.69 15.67
CA GLY A 492 4.21 0.70 16.81
C GLY A 492 2.86 1.27 16.42
N GLY A 493 1.97 1.48 17.40
CA GLY A 493 0.63 2.04 17.17
C GLY A 493 0.60 3.43 16.52
N PHE A 494 1.74 4.14 16.53
CA PHE A 494 1.88 5.48 15.95
C PHE A 494 2.48 5.48 14.54
N GLY A 495 2.87 4.33 14.00
CA GLY A 495 3.43 4.17 12.66
C GLY A 495 4.88 3.68 12.63
N PRO A 496 5.44 3.51 11.43
CA PRO A 496 6.77 2.96 11.23
C PRO A 496 7.90 3.94 11.58
N VAL A 497 8.99 3.41 12.12
CA VAL A 497 10.24 4.12 12.39
C VAL A 497 11.32 3.61 11.46
N TYR A 498 12.06 4.51 10.82
CA TYR A 498 13.13 4.19 9.88
C TYR A 498 14.48 4.72 10.36
N LYS A 499 15.56 4.00 10.06
CA LYS A 499 16.92 4.53 10.09
C LYS A 499 17.12 5.41 8.86
N GLY A 500 17.79 6.54 9.05
CA GLY A 500 18.24 7.37 7.94
C GLY A 500 19.63 7.91 8.18
N THR A 501 20.29 8.31 7.11
CA THR A 501 21.60 8.99 7.18
C THR A 501 21.49 10.33 6.47
N LEU A 502 21.69 11.42 7.20
CA LEU A 502 21.71 12.76 6.62
C LEU A 502 22.94 12.94 5.72
N ILE A 503 22.89 13.92 4.81
CA ILE A 503 23.98 14.22 3.84
C ILE A 503 25.36 14.47 4.48
N HIS A 504 25.40 14.82 5.77
CA HIS A 504 26.63 15.05 6.52
C HIS A 504 27.10 13.80 7.30
N GLY A 505 26.51 12.63 7.04
CA GLY A 505 26.85 11.35 7.66
C GLY A 505 26.21 11.11 9.03
N GLN A 506 25.38 12.03 9.53
CA GLN A 506 24.71 11.88 10.82
C GLN A 506 23.56 10.86 10.71
N GLU A 507 23.62 9.80 11.49
CA GLU A 507 22.54 8.81 11.60
C GLU A 507 21.37 9.38 12.42
N ILE A 508 20.15 9.11 11.94
CA ILE A 508 18.90 9.59 12.52
C ILE A 508 17.84 8.49 12.55
N ALA A 509 16.91 8.61 13.48
CA ALA A 509 15.69 7.82 13.52
C ALA A 509 14.49 8.67 13.07
N ILE A 510 13.69 8.15 12.15
CA ILE A 510 12.61 8.87 11.48
C ILE A 510 11.30 8.17 11.82
N LYS A 511 10.53 8.75 12.73
CA LYS A 511 9.19 8.27 13.11
C LYS A 511 8.17 8.91 12.17
N ARG A 512 7.67 8.12 11.22
CA ARG A 512 6.68 8.56 10.23
C ARG A 512 5.29 8.14 10.71
N LEU A 513 4.43 9.12 10.95
CA LEU A 513 3.11 8.84 11.51
C LEU A 513 2.14 8.35 10.44
N SER A 514 1.24 7.45 10.86
CA SER A 514 0.23 6.88 9.96
C SER A 514 -0.71 7.95 9.39
N ARG A 515 -1.04 7.83 8.09
CA ARG A 515 -1.97 8.70 7.37
C ARG A 515 -3.44 8.47 7.76
N SER A 516 -3.77 7.36 8.42
CA SER A 516 -5.14 6.87 8.59
C SER A 516 -5.83 7.19 9.92
N SER A 517 -5.18 7.87 10.88
CA SER A 517 -5.78 8.16 12.19
C SER A 517 -5.79 9.65 12.55
N GLY A 518 -6.96 10.18 12.93
CA GLY A 518 -7.08 11.54 13.50
C GLY A 518 -6.36 11.70 14.84
N GLN A 519 -6.13 10.57 15.54
CA GLN A 519 -5.37 10.49 16.78
C GLN A 519 -3.87 10.77 16.56
N GLY A 520 -3.27 10.29 15.46
CA GLY A 520 -1.85 10.45 15.18
C GLY A 520 -1.40 11.91 15.03
N LEU A 521 -2.28 12.81 14.56
CA LEU A 521 -1.97 14.25 14.47
C LEU A 521 -1.88 14.93 15.84
N VAL A 522 -2.73 14.52 16.80
CA VAL A 522 -2.73 15.10 18.15
C VAL A 522 -1.46 14.67 18.88
N GLU A 523 -1.12 13.39 18.80
CA GLU A 523 0.09 12.82 19.42
C GLU A 523 1.36 13.40 18.78
N PHE A 524 1.39 13.58 17.45
CA PHE A 524 2.48 14.27 16.76
C PHE A 524 2.77 15.65 17.36
N LYS A 525 1.73 16.49 17.44
CA LYS A 525 1.87 17.86 17.92
C LYS A 525 2.30 17.86 19.38
N ASN A 526 1.73 16.95 20.18
CA ASN A 526 2.06 16.81 21.58
C ASN A 526 3.52 16.41 21.78
N GLU A 527 3.96 15.35 21.10
CA GLU A 527 5.33 14.84 21.15
C GLU A 527 6.32 15.91 20.66
N ALA A 528 6.07 16.55 19.51
CA ALA A 528 6.91 17.63 19.00
C ALA A 528 7.04 18.79 20.01
N LYS A 529 5.93 19.23 20.60
CA LYS A 529 5.88 20.36 21.54
C LYS A 529 6.56 20.07 22.87
N ILE A 530 6.43 18.84 23.38
CA ILE A 530 7.04 18.41 24.63
C ILE A 530 8.54 18.20 24.42
N MET A 531 8.92 17.36 23.45
CA MET A 531 10.33 17.02 23.20
C MET A 531 11.16 18.22 22.77
N ALA A 532 10.53 19.24 22.20
CA ALA A 532 11.16 20.52 21.92
C ALA A 532 11.71 21.25 23.14
N LYS A 533 11.08 21.06 24.30
CA LYS A 533 11.34 21.80 25.54
C LYS A 533 12.12 20.97 26.56
N LEU A 534 12.28 19.68 26.29
CA LEU A 534 12.96 18.74 27.16
C LEU A 534 14.37 18.47 26.63
N GLN A 535 15.34 18.54 27.53
CA GLN A 535 16.74 18.23 27.23
C GLN A 535 17.36 17.60 28.47
N HIS A 536 17.68 16.32 28.35
CA HIS A 536 18.30 15.54 29.42
C HIS A 536 19.03 14.33 28.83
N THR A 537 20.07 13.85 29.48
CA THR A 537 20.89 12.71 29.02
C THR A 537 20.11 11.39 28.96
N ASN A 538 19.08 11.25 29.80
CA ASN A 538 18.21 10.06 29.84
C ASN A 538 16.89 10.23 29.08
N LEU A 539 16.79 11.20 28.17
CA LEU A 539 15.67 11.37 27.26
C LEU A 539 16.16 11.28 25.81
N VAL A 540 15.36 10.70 24.92
CA VAL A 540 15.68 10.72 23.49
C VAL A 540 15.65 12.16 22.97
N ARG A 541 16.67 12.56 22.23
CA ARG A 541 16.77 13.91 21.68
C ARG A 541 16.04 14.02 20.34
N LEU A 542 15.08 14.93 20.28
CA LEU A 542 14.46 15.37 19.04
C LEU A 542 15.39 16.34 18.30
N PHE A 543 15.75 16.01 17.06
CA PHE A 543 16.47 16.93 16.18
C PHE A 543 15.53 17.85 15.42
N GLY A 544 14.33 17.38 15.08
CA GLY A 544 13.42 18.17 14.28
C GLY A 544 12.17 17.45 13.84
N PHE A 545 11.42 18.11 12.97
CA PHE A 545 10.21 17.56 12.38
C PHE A 545 10.06 17.97 10.91
N CYS A 546 9.24 17.23 10.17
CA CYS A 546 8.81 17.57 8.82
C CYS A 546 7.29 17.53 8.74
N ILE A 547 6.73 18.58 8.15
CA ILE A 547 5.31 18.73 7.86
C ILE A 547 5.18 19.18 6.42
N ASP A 548 4.79 18.26 5.56
CA ASP A 548 4.52 18.55 4.16
C ASP A 548 3.23 17.84 3.73
N ASN A 549 2.23 18.60 3.29
CA ASN A 549 0.87 18.12 2.99
C ASN A 549 0.29 17.27 4.13
N ASP A 550 0.18 15.94 3.95
CA ASP A 550 -0.31 14.98 4.94
C ASP A 550 0.82 14.20 5.65
N GLU A 551 2.08 14.45 5.30
CA GLU A 551 3.23 13.84 5.98
C GLU A 551 3.49 14.53 7.32
N ARG A 552 3.62 13.73 8.38
CA ARG A 552 3.98 14.17 9.73
C ARG A 552 5.11 13.27 10.21
N ILE A 553 6.29 13.85 10.36
CA ILE A 553 7.51 13.10 10.61
C ILE A 553 8.30 13.75 11.73
N LEU A 554 8.72 12.95 12.71
CA LEU A 554 9.64 13.35 13.77
C LEU A 554 11.01 12.75 13.49
N VAL A 555 12.06 13.56 13.67
CA VAL A 555 13.45 13.20 13.43
C VAL A 555 14.19 13.22 14.76
N TYR A 556 14.62 12.04 15.19
CA TYR A 556 15.33 11.80 16.44
C TYR A 556 16.79 11.43 16.19
N GLU A 557 17.59 11.50 17.25
CA GLU A 557 18.87 10.79 17.26
C GLU A 557 18.66 9.27 17.12
N TYR A 558 19.59 8.59 16.46
CA TYR A 558 19.52 7.15 16.28
C TYR A 558 20.01 6.42 17.54
N MET A 559 19.26 5.40 17.97
CA MET A 559 19.58 4.55 19.12
C MET A 559 20.12 3.22 18.65
N HIS A 560 21.43 3.04 18.75
CA HIS A 560 22.16 1.89 18.21
C HIS A 560 21.71 0.56 18.81
N ASN A 561 21.43 0.56 20.11
CA ASN A 561 21.04 -0.62 20.85
C ASN A 561 19.51 -0.82 20.88
N LYS A 562 18.72 0.03 20.20
CA LYS A 562 17.25 -0.08 20.12
C LYS A 562 16.61 -0.06 21.52
N SER A 563 15.52 -0.80 21.75
CA SER A 563 14.72 -0.79 22.98
C SER A 563 15.12 -1.87 23.98
N LEU A 564 14.89 -1.60 25.27
CA LEU A 564 15.24 -2.45 26.40
C LEU A 564 14.48 -3.80 26.41
N ASP A 565 13.23 -3.82 25.94
CA ASP A 565 12.42 -5.04 25.85
C ASP A 565 13.09 -6.15 25.01
N LEU A 566 13.86 -5.77 23.99
CA LEU A 566 14.65 -6.71 23.18
C LEU A 566 15.75 -7.41 23.99
N TYR A 567 16.18 -6.84 25.11
CA TYR A 567 17.20 -7.47 25.96
C TYR A 567 16.59 -8.17 27.18
N LEU A 568 15.41 -7.75 27.63
CA LEU A 568 14.74 -8.41 28.75
C LEU A 568 13.99 -9.67 28.32
N PHE A 569 13.36 -9.67 27.14
CA PHE A 569 12.39 -10.70 26.77
C PHE A 569 12.84 -11.59 25.60
N ASP A 570 13.78 -11.14 24.75
CA ASP A 570 14.32 -11.96 23.66
C ASP A 570 15.42 -12.89 24.17
N ALA A 571 15.14 -14.20 24.18
CA ALA A 571 16.07 -15.22 24.66
C ALA A 571 17.45 -15.17 23.97
N SER A 572 17.54 -14.66 22.74
CA SER A 572 18.82 -14.55 22.02
C SER A 572 19.73 -13.46 22.56
N ARG A 573 19.18 -12.47 23.29
CA ARG A 573 19.89 -11.26 23.74
C ARG A 573 19.93 -11.07 25.25
N LYS A 574 19.17 -11.87 26.02
CA LYS A 574 19.09 -11.77 27.50
C LYS A 574 20.46 -11.73 28.19
N ASN A 575 21.41 -12.49 27.67
CA ASN A 575 22.77 -12.59 28.23
C ASN A 575 23.64 -11.35 27.98
N GLU A 576 23.18 -10.36 27.19
CA GLU A 576 23.92 -9.10 26.94
C GLU A 576 23.74 -8.07 28.09
N LEU A 577 22.70 -8.24 28.93
CA LEU A 577 22.39 -7.38 30.08
C LEU A 577 22.75 -8.04 31.41
N ASP A 578 23.99 -7.81 31.87
CA ASP A 578 24.41 -8.10 33.24
C ASP A 578 23.67 -7.23 34.28
N TRP A 579 23.76 -7.62 35.55
CA TRP A 579 23.07 -6.92 36.64
C TRP A 579 23.52 -5.45 36.77
N LYS A 580 24.80 -5.16 36.58
CA LYS A 580 25.33 -3.79 36.67
C LYS A 580 24.73 -2.88 35.60
N LYS A 581 24.57 -3.36 34.37
CA LYS A 581 23.89 -2.65 33.28
C LYS A 581 22.40 -2.47 33.60
N ARG A 582 21.73 -3.50 34.13
CA ARG A 582 20.33 -3.41 34.57
C ARG A 582 20.15 -2.32 35.63
N LEU A 583 21.01 -2.27 36.65
CA LEU A 583 20.98 -1.24 37.69
C LEU A 583 21.21 0.16 37.09
N LYS A 584 22.20 0.33 36.22
CA LYS A 584 22.46 1.59 35.50
C LYS A 584 21.24 2.05 34.67
N ILE A 585 20.51 1.11 34.06
CA ILE A 585 19.29 1.37 33.31
C ILE A 585 18.15 1.82 34.24
N ILE A 586 18.00 1.17 35.40
CA ILE A 586 17.03 1.54 36.45
C ILE A 586 17.30 2.97 36.93
N GLU A 587 18.54 3.26 37.34
CA GLU A 587 18.96 4.57 37.84
C GLU A 587 18.77 5.66 36.79
N GLY A 588 19.25 5.43 35.56
CA GLY A 588 19.13 6.42 34.48
C GLY A 588 17.67 6.68 34.09
N THR A 589 16.82 5.66 34.11
CA THR A 589 15.37 5.83 33.87
C THR A 589 14.72 6.65 34.99
N ALA A 590 15.04 6.37 36.25
CA ALA A 590 14.56 7.12 37.40
C ALA A 590 15.00 8.60 37.32
N GLN A 591 16.25 8.87 36.95
CA GLN A 591 16.74 10.24 36.75
C GLN A 591 16.03 10.96 35.60
N GLY A 592 15.74 10.26 34.50
CA GLY A 592 14.91 10.80 33.43
C GLY A 592 13.52 11.23 33.91
N LEU A 593 12.86 10.41 34.73
CA LEU A 593 11.56 10.73 35.32
C LEU A 593 11.62 11.89 36.33
N VAL A 594 12.65 11.93 37.19
CA VAL A 594 12.89 13.06 38.10
C VAL A 594 12.98 14.37 37.32
N TYR A 595 13.71 14.38 36.20
CA TYR A 595 13.77 15.54 35.32
C TYR A 595 12.37 15.93 34.78
N LEU A 596 11.58 14.97 34.30
CA LEU A 596 10.22 15.24 33.79
C LEU A 596 9.29 15.79 34.86
N HIS A 597 9.34 15.25 36.07
CA HIS A 597 8.40 15.61 37.15
C HIS A 597 8.78 16.88 37.89
N ARG A 598 10.08 17.19 37.98
CA ARG A 598 10.60 18.21 38.91
C ARG A 598 11.47 19.29 38.28
N TYR A 599 12.48 18.90 37.50
CA TYR A 599 13.55 19.83 37.09
C TYR A 599 13.38 20.41 35.68
N SER A 600 12.49 19.85 34.87
CA SER A 600 12.12 20.44 33.60
C SER A 600 11.27 21.71 33.82
N ARG A 601 11.24 22.59 32.82
CA ARG A 601 10.52 23.88 32.90
C ARG A 601 9.00 23.71 32.99
N LEU A 602 8.51 22.52 32.68
CA LEU A 602 7.12 22.11 32.65
C LEU A 602 7.03 20.78 33.37
N LYS A 603 6.11 20.60 34.32
CA LYS A 603 5.91 19.27 34.90
C LYS A 603 5.29 18.37 33.83
N VAL A 604 5.98 17.31 33.43
CA VAL A 604 5.53 16.38 32.39
C VAL A 604 5.27 15.01 32.99
N ILE A 605 4.08 14.45 32.75
CA ILE A 605 3.74 13.07 33.12
C ILE A 605 3.68 12.25 31.82
N HIS A 606 4.45 11.18 31.74
CA HIS A 606 4.65 10.38 30.52
C HIS A 606 3.43 9.54 30.16
N ARG A 607 2.82 8.85 31.14
CA ARG A 607 1.62 7.98 31.03
C ARG A 607 1.75 6.71 30.18
N ASP A 608 2.93 6.42 29.64
CA ASP A 608 3.18 5.21 28.84
C ASP A 608 4.61 4.71 29.01
N LEU A 609 5.11 4.74 30.25
CA LEU A 609 6.44 4.23 30.56
C LEU A 609 6.40 2.69 30.57
N LYS A 610 7.27 2.07 29.76
CA LYS A 610 7.38 0.61 29.60
C LYS A 610 8.72 0.24 28.97
N ALA A 611 9.10 -1.04 29.01
CA ALA A 611 10.40 -1.49 28.51
C ALA A 611 10.66 -1.13 27.03
N SER A 612 9.65 -1.22 26.17
CA SER A 612 9.80 -0.86 24.74
C SER A 612 9.96 0.65 24.48
N ASN A 613 9.64 1.49 25.47
CA ASN A 613 9.83 2.95 25.40
C ASN A 613 11.14 3.41 26.06
N ILE A 614 11.95 2.50 26.60
CA ILE A 614 13.31 2.78 27.06
C ILE A 614 14.27 2.36 25.94
N LEU A 615 14.86 3.34 25.25
CA LEU A 615 15.87 3.10 24.23
C LEU A 615 17.27 3.13 24.83
N LEU A 616 18.22 2.48 24.15
CA LEU A 616 19.60 2.33 24.60
C LEU A 616 20.54 2.94 23.55
N ASP A 617 21.43 3.83 24.00
CA ASP A 617 22.50 4.36 23.15
C ASP A 617 23.68 3.38 23.05
N GLU A 618 24.76 3.78 22.36
CA GLU A 618 25.93 2.94 22.06
C GLU A 618 26.55 2.33 23.32
N GLU A 619 26.58 3.07 24.43
CA GLU A 619 27.13 2.65 25.71
C GLU A 619 26.09 2.06 26.68
N MET A 620 24.93 1.62 26.16
CA MET A 620 23.83 1.01 26.91
C MET A 620 23.24 1.94 27.99
N ASN A 621 23.28 3.26 27.80
CA ASN A 621 22.59 4.19 28.69
C ASN A 621 21.10 4.29 28.30
N PRO A 622 20.19 4.37 29.28
CA PRO A 622 18.75 4.45 29.01
C PRO A 622 18.33 5.85 28.57
N ARG A 623 17.42 5.89 27.59
CA ARG A 623 16.77 7.09 27.08
C ARG A 623 15.27 6.87 26.94
N ILE A 624 14.48 7.61 27.72
CA ILE A 624 13.03 7.55 27.67
C ILE A 624 12.53 8.17 26.36
N SER A 625 11.63 7.47 25.68
CA SER A 625 11.08 7.81 24.36
C SER A 625 9.56 7.75 24.35
N ASP A 626 8.95 8.21 23.25
CA ASP A 626 7.51 8.14 22.97
C ASP A 626 6.60 9.01 23.87
N PHE A 627 6.73 10.32 23.71
CA PHE A 627 5.98 11.32 24.46
C PHE A 627 4.61 11.67 23.85
N GLY A 628 4.13 10.87 22.89
CA GLY A 628 2.85 11.10 22.22
C GLY A 628 1.66 11.20 23.19
N LEU A 629 1.70 10.40 24.26
CA LEU A 629 0.68 10.38 25.32
C LEU A 629 1.02 11.26 26.53
N ALA A 630 2.17 11.95 26.56
CA ALA A 630 2.57 12.73 27.73
C ALA A 630 1.63 13.94 27.98
N ARG A 631 1.55 14.43 29.22
CA ARG A 631 0.79 15.64 29.57
C ARG A 631 1.63 16.66 30.30
N ILE A 632 1.39 17.93 29.98
CA ILE A 632 2.01 19.08 30.64
C ILE A 632 1.10 19.58 31.75
N PHE A 633 1.61 19.64 32.96
CA PHE A 633 0.97 20.22 34.13
C PHE A 633 1.60 21.58 34.42
N GLY A 634 0.77 22.55 34.82
CA GLY A 634 1.28 23.80 35.39
C GLY A 634 2.06 23.52 36.68
N LEU A 635 3.04 24.36 37.03
CA LEU A 635 3.89 24.18 38.22
C LEU A 635 3.09 24.02 39.54
N LYS A 636 1.85 24.49 39.59
CA LYS A 636 0.94 24.41 40.75
C LYS A 636 -0.07 23.25 40.70
N GLY A 637 -0.24 22.57 39.56
CA GLY A 637 -1.14 21.42 39.44
C GLY A 637 -0.47 20.16 40.01
N SER A 638 -1.19 19.44 40.88
CA SER A 638 -0.74 18.15 41.44
C SER A 638 -1.43 16.96 40.79
N GLU A 639 -2.71 17.09 40.40
CA GLU A 639 -3.55 16.03 39.83
C GLU A 639 -4.58 16.63 38.86
N GLU A 640 -4.92 15.89 37.80
CA GLU A 640 -5.99 16.24 36.85
C GLU A 640 -6.81 14.99 36.50
N ASN A 641 -8.11 15.15 36.28
CA ASN A 641 -8.97 14.08 35.78
C ASN A 641 -9.10 14.15 34.26
N THR A 642 -9.10 12.99 33.59
CA THR A 642 -9.32 12.88 32.15
C THR A 642 -10.35 11.82 31.82
N ASN A 643 -11.32 12.17 30.97
CA ASN A 643 -12.31 11.21 30.45
C ASN A 643 -11.73 10.28 29.37
N ARG A 644 -10.50 10.56 28.92
CA ARG A 644 -9.76 9.76 27.94
C ARG A 644 -8.60 9.04 28.63
N VAL A 645 -8.82 7.76 28.94
CA VAL A 645 -7.81 6.83 29.47
C VAL A 645 -7.10 6.16 28.29
N VAL A 646 -5.79 6.35 28.24
CA VAL A 646 -4.89 5.84 27.19
C VAL A 646 -3.55 5.43 27.80
N GLY A 647 -2.97 4.33 27.32
CA GLY A 647 -1.69 3.80 27.80
C GLY A 647 -1.59 2.30 27.53
N THR A 648 -0.52 1.68 28.00
CA THR A 648 -0.31 0.23 27.85
C THR A 648 -0.90 -0.55 29.03
N TYR A 649 -1.78 -1.51 28.73
CA TYR A 649 -2.36 -2.39 29.76
C TYR A 649 -1.29 -3.15 30.54
N GLY A 650 -1.42 -3.20 31.86
CA GLY A 650 -0.42 -3.75 32.78
C GLY A 650 0.59 -2.74 33.33
N TYR A 651 0.75 -1.56 32.72
CA TYR A 651 1.60 -0.48 33.25
C TYR A 651 0.79 0.70 33.82
N MET A 652 -0.52 0.76 33.52
CA MET A 652 -1.39 1.82 34.00
C MET A 652 -1.70 1.65 35.49
N SER A 653 -1.58 2.73 36.26
CA SER A 653 -1.96 2.71 37.68
C SER A 653 -3.48 2.52 37.85
N PRO A 654 -3.93 1.87 38.94
CA PRO A 654 -5.35 1.60 39.15
C PRO A 654 -6.24 2.84 39.13
N GLU A 655 -5.83 3.92 39.79
CA GLU A 655 -6.60 5.18 39.83
C GLU A 655 -6.68 5.88 38.46
N TYR A 656 -5.66 5.72 37.62
CA TYR A 656 -5.69 6.22 36.24
C TYR A 656 -6.59 5.36 35.35
N ALA A 657 -6.49 4.04 35.48
CA ALA A 657 -7.26 3.10 34.67
C ALA A 657 -8.77 3.15 35.00
N ILE A 658 -9.12 3.31 36.28
CA ILE A 658 -10.51 3.27 36.74
C ILE A 658 -11.16 4.66 36.67
N ASN A 659 -10.47 5.69 37.19
CA ASN A 659 -11.06 7.02 37.40
C ASN A 659 -10.47 8.11 36.48
N GLY A 660 -9.48 7.78 35.65
CA GLY A 660 -8.82 8.75 34.77
C GLY A 660 -7.98 9.79 35.53
N VAL A 661 -7.55 9.50 36.77
CA VAL A 661 -6.72 10.41 37.57
C VAL A 661 -5.28 10.36 37.07
N VAL A 662 -4.75 11.51 36.66
CA VAL A 662 -3.36 11.66 36.18
C VAL A 662 -2.56 12.46 37.20
N SER A 663 -1.48 11.86 37.69
CA SER A 663 -0.51 12.52 38.58
C SER A 663 0.91 11.97 38.35
N VAL A 664 1.91 12.55 39.01
CA VAL A 664 3.28 12.02 38.98
C VAL A 664 3.34 10.56 39.48
N LYS A 665 2.39 10.16 40.35
CA LYS A 665 2.28 8.80 40.88
C LYS A 665 1.80 7.79 39.84
N THR A 666 1.20 8.24 38.74
CA THR A 666 0.87 7.38 37.60
C THR A 666 2.16 6.83 36.97
N ASP A 667 3.15 7.68 36.70
CA ASP A 667 4.45 7.25 36.15
C ASP A 667 5.27 6.44 37.16
N VAL A 668 5.17 6.74 38.48
CA VAL A 668 5.83 5.96 39.53
C VAL A 668 5.34 4.51 39.53
N TYR A 669 4.03 4.29 39.37
CA TYR A 669 3.48 2.94 39.25
C TYR A 669 4.06 2.21 38.03
N SER A 670 4.04 2.85 36.85
CA SER A 670 4.61 2.27 35.63
C SER A 670 6.11 1.97 35.76
N PHE A 671 6.86 2.83 36.48
CA PHE A 671 8.27 2.59 36.81
C PHE A 671 8.45 1.39 37.73
N GLY A 672 7.58 1.20 38.72
CA GLY A 672 7.60 0.03 39.59
C GLY A 672 7.41 -1.28 38.82
N VAL A 673 6.46 -1.30 37.87
CA VAL A 673 6.27 -2.45 36.97
C VAL A 673 7.53 -2.70 36.13
N LEU A 674 8.05 -1.65 35.49
CA LEU A 674 9.28 -1.73 34.68
C LEU A 674 10.48 -2.23 35.50
N LEU A 675 10.62 -1.79 36.75
CA LEU A 675 11.68 -2.22 37.65
C LEU A 675 11.59 -3.73 37.93
N LEU A 676 10.40 -4.25 38.23
CA LEU A 676 10.20 -5.69 38.43
C LEU A 676 10.46 -6.49 37.14
N GLU A 677 10.13 -5.96 35.96
CA GLU A 677 10.45 -6.59 34.68
C GLU A 677 11.97 -6.61 34.41
N ILE A 678 12.69 -5.54 34.76
CA ILE A 678 14.16 -5.48 34.61
C ILE A 678 14.83 -6.51 35.52
N ILE A 679 14.36 -6.68 36.75
CA ILE A 679 14.91 -7.64 37.72
C ILE A 679 14.64 -9.07 37.26
N SER A 680 13.40 -9.38 36.89
CA SER A 680 12.98 -10.75 36.57
C SER A 680 13.31 -11.20 35.15
N GLY A 681 13.48 -10.27 34.21
CA GLY A 681 13.52 -10.60 32.78
C GLY A 681 12.19 -11.20 32.28
N MET A 682 11.10 -11.00 33.03
CA MET A 682 9.76 -11.52 32.74
C MET A 682 8.83 -10.37 32.39
N LYS A 683 7.95 -10.59 31.42
CA LYS A 683 6.99 -9.56 30.98
C LYS A 683 5.77 -9.59 31.89
N ASN A 684 5.24 -8.43 32.30
CA ASN A 684 4.13 -8.38 33.26
C ASN A 684 2.88 -9.19 32.84
N ASN A 685 2.63 -9.31 31.53
CA ASN A 685 1.49 -10.06 30.96
C ASN A 685 1.89 -11.44 30.37
N SER A 686 3.07 -12.00 30.69
CA SER A 686 3.40 -13.36 30.23
C SER A 686 2.63 -14.39 31.05
N CYS A 687 1.80 -15.20 30.39
CA CYS A 687 1.14 -16.37 30.99
C CYS A 687 2.22 -17.37 31.44
N ILE A 688 2.70 -17.24 32.67
CA ILE A 688 3.59 -18.22 33.29
C ILE A 688 2.70 -19.32 33.84
N HIS A 689 2.78 -20.51 33.24
CA HIS A 689 2.32 -21.82 33.69
C HIS A 689 1.02 -21.90 34.52
N SER A 690 0.17 -22.87 34.17
CA SER A 690 -1.18 -23.14 34.69
C SER A 690 -1.41 -23.22 36.22
N ASN A 691 -0.41 -22.96 37.07
CA ASN A 691 -0.47 -23.02 38.53
C ASN A 691 0.15 -21.78 39.26
N GLN A 692 0.45 -20.66 38.60
CA GLN A 692 1.08 -19.48 39.23
C GLN A 692 0.30 -18.16 39.04
N PRO A 693 0.47 -17.15 39.95
CA PRO A 693 -0.38 -15.96 39.99
C PRO A 693 -0.41 -15.17 38.69
N PHE A 694 -1.60 -14.68 38.32
CA PHE A 694 -1.97 -14.12 37.01
C PHE A 694 -1.34 -12.75 36.63
N ASN A 695 -0.27 -12.28 37.29
CA ASN A 695 0.54 -11.12 36.87
C ASN A 695 1.88 -11.05 37.64
N LEU A 696 2.91 -10.42 37.06
CA LEU A 696 4.26 -10.33 37.66
C LEU A 696 4.26 -9.64 39.03
N ILE A 697 3.39 -8.64 39.22
CA ILE A 697 3.27 -7.90 40.48
C ILE A 697 2.84 -8.83 41.62
N ALA A 698 1.82 -9.65 41.41
CA ALA A 698 1.33 -10.62 42.39
C ALA A 698 2.38 -11.70 42.69
N HIS A 699 3.12 -12.15 41.67
CA HIS A 699 4.22 -13.08 41.84
C HIS A 699 5.35 -12.49 42.70
N ALA A 700 5.80 -11.28 42.40
CA ALA A 700 6.80 -10.56 43.18
C ALA A 700 6.36 -10.35 44.64
N TRP A 701 5.09 -9.97 44.85
CA TRP A 701 4.50 -9.82 46.18
C TRP A 701 4.50 -11.15 46.95
N GLN A 702 4.10 -12.24 46.31
CA GLN A 702 4.07 -13.56 46.94
C GLN A 702 5.46 -13.99 47.39
N LEU A 703 6.47 -13.85 46.53
CA LEU A 703 7.85 -14.18 46.87
C LEU A 703 8.39 -13.30 48.01
N TRP A 704 8.08 -11.99 47.98
CA TRP A 704 8.44 -11.07 49.05
C TRP A 704 7.85 -11.49 50.40
N ASN A 705 6.55 -11.75 50.44
CA ASN A 705 5.86 -12.13 51.68
C ASN A 705 6.31 -13.50 52.23
N GLN A 706 6.84 -14.37 51.37
CA GLN A 706 7.40 -15.67 51.77
C GLN A 706 8.88 -15.60 52.18
N GLY A 707 9.52 -14.42 52.15
CA GLY A 707 10.96 -14.27 52.41
C GLY A 707 11.84 -14.88 51.32
N ARG A 708 11.31 -15.00 50.09
CA ARG A 708 11.94 -15.65 48.93
C ARG A 708 12.13 -14.66 47.77
N ALA A 709 12.30 -13.37 48.08
CA ALA A 709 12.35 -12.29 47.09
C ALA A 709 13.40 -12.51 45.99
N LEU A 710 14.57 -13.04 46.35
CA LEU A 710 15.66 -13.32 45.40
C LEU A 710 15.30 -14.32 44.30
N GLU A 711 14.27 -15.16 44.48
CA GLU A 711 13.80 -16.08 43.44
C GLU A 711 13.12 -15.35 42.27
N LEU A 712 12.79 -14.07 42.42
CA LEU A 712 12.30 -13.24 41.33
C LEU A 712 13.39 -12.91 40.31
N MET A 713 14.68 -13.04 40.68
CA MET A 713 15.81 -12.65 39.85
C MET A 713 15.87 -13.50 38.57
N ASP A 714 16.17 -12.86 37.44
CA ASP A 714 16.37 -13.54 36.16
C ASP A 714 17.43 -14.66 36.27
N PRO A 715 17.07 -15.93 36.04
CA PRO A 715 17.99 -17.05 36.17
C PRO A 715 19.18 -17.01 35.19
N SER A 716 19.11 -16.19 34.12
CA SER A 716 20.20 -16.05 33.15
C SER A 716 21.40 -15.24 33.68
N LEU A 717 21.26 -14.55 34.82
CA LEU A 717 22.32 -13.74 35.42
C LEU A 717 23.25 -14.60 36.27
N ASN A 718 24.29 -15.14 35.63
CA ASN A 718 25.28 -16.05 36.22
C ASN A 718 26.46 -15.36 36.98
N GLU A 719 26.27 -14.17 37.56
CA GLU A 719 27.36 -13.37 38.14
C GLU A 719 27.14 -12.91 39.59
N SER A 720 28.20 -12.38 40.21
CA SER A 720 28.22 -11.86 41.58
C SER A 720 27.47 -10.52 41.70
N TYR A 721 26.16 -10.59 41.95
CA TYR A 721 25.38 -9.46 42.46
C TYR A 721 25.34 -9.49 43.99
N ARG A 722 25.09 -8.34 44.62
CA ARG A 722 24.84 -8.26 46.06
C ARG A 722 23.36 -8.55 46.31
N SER A 723 23.06 -9.61 47.05
CA SER A 723 21.68 -10.00 47.36
C SER A 723 20.89 -8.86 47.99
N GLU A 724 21.53 -8.05 48.85
CA GLU A 724 20.86 -6.92 49.50
C GLU A 724 20.44 -5.83 48.49
N GLU A 725 21.22 -5.61 47.45
CA GLU A 725 20.94 -4.62 46.39
C GLU A 725 19.74 -5.06 45.53
N VAL A 726 19.67 -6.35 45.19
CA VAL A 726 18.54 -6.94 44.46
C VAL A 726 17.27 -6.89 45.30
N GLU A 727 17.31 -7.36 46.55
CA GLU A 727 16.15 -7.34 47.45
C GLU A 727 15.64 -5.91 47.67
N ARG A 728 16.56 -4.95 47.81
CA ARG A 728 16.22 -3.53 47.90
C ARG A 728 15.50 -3.04 46.64
N CYS A 729 15.98 -3.39 45.45
CA CYS A 729 15.31 -3.02 44.20
C CYS A 729 13.91 -3.65 44.10
N ILE A 730 13.73 -4.90 44.54
CA ILE A 730 12.42 -5.57 44.59
C ILE A 730 11.48 -4.82 45.54
N GLN A 731 11.97 -4.47 46.74
CA GLN A 731 11.19 -3.71 47.72
C GLN A 731 10.75 -2.35 47.16
N ILE A 732 11.65 -1.62 46.50
CA ILE A 732 11.34 -0.35 45.83
C ILE A 732 10.27 -0.56 44.75
N GLY A 733 10.40 -1.61 43.92
CA GLY A 733 9.41 -1.97 42.91
C GLY A 733 8.02 -2.18 43.52
N LEU A 734 7.94 -2.96 44.61
CA LEU A 734 6.70 -3.24 45.33
C LEU A 734 6.09 -1.98 46.00
N LEU A 735 6.92 -1.06 46.50
CA LEU A 735 6.47 0.23 47.03
C LEU A 735 5.93 1.15 45.92
N CYS A 736 6.50 1.10 44.72
CA CYS A 736 6.04 1.87 43.57
C CYS A 736 4.69 1.39 43.03
N VAL A 737 4.37 0.10 43.13
CA VAL A 737 3.12 -0.49 42.58
C VAL A 737 1.97 -0.62 43.59
N GLN A 738 2.03 0.10 44.72
CA GLN A 738 0.92 0.12 45.69
C GLN A 738 -0.37 0.66 45.05
N ASP A 739 -1.53 0.11 45.43
CA ASP A 739 -2.80 0.49 44.78
C ASP A 739 -3.18 1.95 45.03
N HIS A 740 -2.96 2.44 46.26
CA HIS A 740 -3.22 3.83 46.60
C HIS A 740 -2.02 4.71 46.22
N ALA A 741 -2.25 5.69 45.34
CA ALA A 741 -1.21 6.61 44.86
C ALA A 741 -0.47 7.36 45.98
N VAL A 742 -1.12 7.61 47.12
CA VAL A 742 -0.53 8.29 48.29
C VAL A 742 0.52 7.43 49.01
N GLU A 743 0.44 6.10 48.90
CA GLU A 743 1.36 5.17 49.55
C GLU A 743 2.64 4.94 48.73
N ARG A 744 2.60 5.28 47.43
CA ARG A 744 3.76 5.20 46.56
C ARG A 744 4.78 6.29 46.92
N PRO A 745 6.09 6.02 46.85
CA PRO A 745 7.11 7.06 46.98
C PRO A 745 7.01 8.10 45.86
N THR A 746 7.68 9.25 46.01
CA THR A 746 7.99 10.11 44.87
C THR A 746 9.15 9.53 44.07
N ILE A 747 9.33 9.94 42.82
CA ILE A 747 10.46 9.42 42.03
C ILE A 747 11.81 9.93 42.57
N GLU A 748 11.84 11.08 43.22
CA GLU A 748 13.00 11.60 43.95
C GLU A 748 13.35 10.72 45.15
N ASP A 749 12.34 10.23 45.89
CA ASP A 749 12.54 9.27 46.97
C ASP A 749 13.10 7.96 46.41
N VAL A 750 12.57 7.47 45.28
CA VAL A 750 13.07 6.26 44.60
C VAL A 750 14.54 6.39 44.22
N VAL A 751 14.96 7.52 43.65
CA VAL A 751 16.38 7.78 43.35
C VAL A 751 17.21 7.78 44.63
N SER A 752 16.72 8.39 45.70
CA SER A 752 17.41 8.39 47.00
C SER A 752 17.53 6.98 47.59
N PHE A 753 16.49 6.16 47.42
CA PHE A 753 16.48 4.77 47.85
C PHE A 753 17.48 3.91 47.08
N LEU A 754 17.58 4.10 45.76
CA LEU A 754 18.54 3.40 44.90
C LEU A 754 20.00 3.79 45.22
N SER A 755 20.27 5.06 45.51
CA SER A 755 21.64 5.54 45.73
C SER A 755 22.15 5.43 47.18
N ASN A 756 21.27 5.17 48.15
CA ASN A 756 21.66 5.11 49.56
C ASN A 756 21.06 3.91 50.30
N ASP A 757 21.89 2.90 50.53
CA ASP A 757 21.55 1.64 51.22
C ASP A 757 21.16 1.84 52.69
N THR A 758 21.52 2.97 53.32
CA THR A 758 21.24 3.21 54.75
C THR A 758 19.82 3.70 55.01
N ILE A 759 19.08 4.12 53.98
CA ILE A 759 17.70 4.60 54.13
C ILE A 759 16.79 3.40 54.39
N GLN A 760 16.08 3.42 55.53
CA GLN A 760 15.07 2.42 55.85
C GLN A 760 13.83 2.60 54.97
N LEU A 761 13.47 1.53 54.27
CA LEU A 761 12.29 1.47 53.41
C LEU A 761 11.09 0.96 54.21
N GLY A 762 9.91 1.51 53.91
CA GLY A 762 8.65 0.98 54.44
C GLY A 762 8.37 -0.45 53.95
N GLN A 763 7.53 -1.18 54.67
CA GLN A 763 7.06 -2.49 54.21
C GLN A 763 5.96 -2.31 53.16
N PRO A 764 6.08 -2.93 51.97
CA PRO A 764 5.02 -2.87 50.97
C PRO A 764 3.75 -3.58 51.50
N LYS A 765 2.57 -3.15 51.05
CA LYS A 765 1.28 -3.82 51.33
C LYS A 765 0.85 -4.68 50.16
N GLN A 766 -0.10 -5.59 50.42
CA GLN A 766 -0.65 -6.50 49.42
C GLN A 766 -1.37 -5.73 48.31
N PRO A 767 -0.97 -5.91 47.04
CA PRO A 767 -1.69 -5.35 45.89
C PRO A 767 -3.04 -6.04 45.68
N VAL A 768 -4.09 -5.29 45.31
CA VAL A 768 -5.46 -5.78 45.03
C VAL A 768 -5.45 -6.83 43.90
N HIS A 769 -4.53 -6.72 42.95
CA HIS A 769 -4.37 -7.68 41.86
C HIS A 769 -3.88 -9.09 42.31
N ALA A 770 -3.58 -9.30 43.59
CA ALA A 770 -3.24 -10.61 44.16
C ALA A 770 -4.48 -11.44 44.61
N VAL A 771 -5.69 -10.85 44.66
CA VAL A 771 -6.88 -11.48 45.29
C VAL A 771 -7.78 -12.23 44.28
N ALA A 772 -7.61 -12.02 42.97
CA ALA A 772 -8.53 -12.55 41.94
C ALA A 772 -8.47 -14.08 41.69
N GLY A 773 -7.80 -14.86 42.54
CA GLY A 773 -7.58 -16.30 42.36
C GLY A 773 -8.63 -17.23 42.97
N ASP A 774 -9.42 -16.78 43.97
CA ASP A 774 -10.18 -17.72 44.81
C ASP A 774 -11.72 -17.62 44.72
N SER A 775 -12.28 -16.72 43.90
CA SER A 775 -13.74 -16.45 43.92
C SER A 775 -14.50 -16.68 42.61
N ALA A 776 -13.82 -17.07 41.52
CA ALA A 776 -14.46 -17.16 40.19
C ALA A 776 -14.72 -18.59 39.69
N TYR A 777 -14.51 -19.63 40.52
CA TYR A 777 -14.61 -21.03 40.09
C TYR A 777 -15.98 -21.70 40.28
N HIS A 778 -17.01 -20.96 40.68
CA HIS A 778 -18.38 -21.48 40.65
C HIS A 778 -19.32 -20.50 39.95
N ASN A 779 -19.80 -20.94 38.78
CA ASN A 779 -20.89 -20.40 37.94
C ASN A 779 -20.46 -19.47 36.79
N SER A 780 -20.12 -20.07 35.65
CA SER A 780 -20.76 -19.79 34.35
C SER A 780 -20.00 -20.52 33.23
N SER A 781 -20.60 -21.59 32.73
CA SER A 781 -20.18 -22.29 31.52
C SER A 781 -20.61 -21.52 30.28
N THR A 782 -19.76 -20.60 29.80
CA THR A 782 -19.83 -20.08 28.42
C THR A 782 -18.40 -19.83 27.93
N GLN A 783 -17.91 -20.75 27.11
CA GLN A 783 -16.64 -20.64 26.39
C GLN A 783 -16.83 -19.68 25.20
N GLU A 784 -16.50 -18.40 25.38
CA GLU A 784 -16.26 -17.47 24.28
C GLU A 784 -14.74 -17.29 24.10
N SER A 785 -14.22 -17.75 22.96
CA SER A 785 -12.80 -17.58 22.62
C SER A 785 -12.55 -16.16 22.10
N TYR A 786 -12.02 -15.28 22.95
CA TYR A 786 -11.47 -14.01 22.50
C TYR A 786 -10.00 -14.21 22.09
N SER A 787 -9.67 -13.86 20.84
CA SER A 787 -8.28 -13.82 20.38
C SER A 787 -7.57 -12.62 21.02
N LEU A 788 -6.72 -12.86 22.02
CA LEU A 788 -5.88 -11.85 22.66
C LEU A 788 -4.65 -11.56 21.80
N ASN A 789 -4.68 -10.45 21.06
CA ASN A 789 -3.49 -9.85 20.46
C ASN A 789 -2.73 -9.03 21.52
N CYS A 790 -1.51 -9.44 21.87
CA CYS A 790 -0.69 -8.90 22.97
C CYS A 790 0.01 -7.54 22.70
N LEU A 791 -0.55 -6.67 21.84
CA LEU A 791 0.04 -5.37 21.46
C LEU A 791 -1.03 -4.27 21.22
N SER A 792 -2.10 -4.23 22.00
CA SER A 792 -3.12 -3.18 21.86
C SER A 792 -2.86 -1.97 22.77
N ILE A 793 -2.86 -0.78 22.16
CA ILE A 793 -3.13 0.48 22.88
C ILE A 793 -4.64 0.49 23.16
N SER A 794 -5.03 0.52 24.42
CA SER A 794 -6.45 0.57 24.80
C SER A 794 -6.93 2.02 24.88
N THR A 795 -8.02 2.32 24.17
CA THR A 795 -8.83 3.53 24.36
C THR A 795 -10.10 3.14 25.08
N ALA A 796 -10.20 3.44 26.37
CA ALA A 796 -11.46 3.34 27.10
C ALA A 796 -12.11 4.73 27.17
N TYR A 797 -13.37 4.83 26.75
CA TYR A 797 -14.19 6.01 27.01
C TYR A 797 -14.71 5.91 28.45
N GLY A 798 -14.29 6.84 29.31
CA GLY A 798 -14.87 6.94 30.65
C GLY A 798 -16.37 7.19 30.56
N ARG A 799 -17.15 6.53 31.43
CA ARG A 799 -18.58 6.81 31.59
C ARG A 799 -18.81 8.20 32.14
#